data_AF-A0A554S040-F1
#
_entry.id   AF-A0A554S040-F1
#
_cell.length_a   1.000
_cell.length_b   1.000
_cell.length_c   1.000
_cell.angle_alpha   90.00
_cell.angle_beta   90.00
_cell.angle_gamma   90.00
#
_symmetry.space_group_name_H-M   'P 1'
#
loop_
_entity.id
_entity.type
_entity.pdbx_description
1 polymer ?
#
loop_
_entity_poly.entity_id
_entity_poly.type
_entity_poly.pdbx_seq_one_letter_code
_entity_poly.pdbx_strand_id
1 'polypeptide(L)'
;MKRLARCLWRCGCLAVLGLLFSASATAGVLRLNPLASVDSHGQLSMLRDPEGRLSADEAAAAPGWKALPGAVNAGFTRDAVWIKLEVQRPADAPQQRWLAQFRNALLDDVRLYRRDDTGRWQLAVQSGEDIGREHWPVDARNVQLPLTLESTEPTPLLLRLQSRNAMSTTIGFAAPEVYAGTARREYLFYGLGFGFGLMLLAFHTLFWQMTRERLSAWYLVYVANALLVEFLTAGLPQQLLAMPARLFDMLLSLSICAGVAIGIRFAGMQLGTDLQWPRFTRVAVRVVGLVSAIAVALVLAGANGLAMQAVQGTAMLCIVYLIGAALWLLPRDQGQARAFLIIFGIYYVGVMVSFLRNQGWLPAGAWTDNATAVGTLLHLLLMSMRLNRRYDQLRREKEAAQARLVHVVGRQNDRLEDEVRKRTADLRGEIEQRQRLEVDLRAALETERRAKQSQVDFVAMVSHEFRTPLAIIHTTAQQIAKNLDAAREKTLARCLNLRAAAQRMTALVDEYLTSDRMEAGQTPFQPRPCERDELLELFEDLVADWPDGRVVWQGSHLPPQLVCDPGLLRVALRNLLANADRHTPAGHAIVLDVVPAEAGGLDIRVSNPGDAIPHDEVPRLFEKYFRGRQAARSPGAGLGLYLVHQIAELHQGQARLDSAGQDGHVRFSLALP
;
A
#
# COMPACT_ATOMS: atom_id res chain seq x y z
N MET A 1 24.52 -2.42 -38.90
CA MET A 1 25.77 -2.52 -38.10
C MET A 1 27.00 -3.01 -38.86
N LYS A 2 26.96 -4.11 -39.63
CA LYS A 2 28.14 -4.62 -40.38
C LYS A 2 28.75 -3.62 -41.39
N ARG A 3 27.95 -2.68 -41.92
CA ARG A 3 28.41 -1.59 -42.80
C ARG A 3 29.08 -0.43 -42.03
N LEU A 4 28.53 -0.05 -40.87
CA LEU A 4 29.10 1.01 -40.01
C LEU A 4 30.45 0.57 -39.41
N ALA A 5 30.56 -0.69 -38.97
CA ALA A 5 31.81 -1.26 -38.48
C ALA A 5 32.88 -1.37 -39.59
N ARG A 6 32.49 -1.73 -40.83
CA ARG A 6 33.40 -1.72 -41.98
C ARG A 6 33.82 -0.31 -42.39
N CYS A 7 32.94 0.68 -42.25
CA CYS A 7 33.26 2.07 -42.55
C CYS A 7 34.21 2.66 -41.50
N LEU A 8 33.95 2.44 -40.21
CA LEU A 8 34.84 2.83 -39.11
C LEU A 8 36.21 2.12 -39.17
N TRP A 9 36.23 0.84 -39.54
CA TRP A 9 37.48 0.10 -39.71
C TRP A 9 38.28 0.59 -40.93
N ARG A 10 37.61 0.90 -42.06
CA ARG A 10 38.26 1.49 -43.24
C ARG A 10 38.77 2.92 -42.98
N CYS A 11 38.01 3.75 -42.27
CA CYS A 11 38.46 5.07 -41.84
C CYS A 11 39.61 4.99 -40.82
N GLY A 12 39.57 4.01 -39.91
CA GLY A 12 40.66 3.73 -38.98
C GLY A 12 41.94 3.27 -39.69
N CYS A 13 41.83 2.36 -40.65
CA CYS A 13 42.97 1.92 -41.46
C CYS A 13 43.51 3.04 -42.37
N LEU A 14 42.67 3.92 -42.91
CA LEU A 14 43.09 5.10 -43.68
C LEU A 14 43.80 6.14 -42.81
N ALA A 15 43.35 6.33 -41.56
CA ALA A 15 44.04 7.20 -40.59
C ALA A 15 45.41 6.63 -40.18
N VAL A 16 45.51 5.30 -40.03
CA VAL A 16 46.78 4.59 -39.77
C VAL A 16 47.72 4.62 -40.99
N LEU A 17 47.18 4.54 -42.21
CA LEU A 17 47.96 4.68 -43.45
C LEU A 17 48.44 6.11 -43.71
N GLY A 18 47.67 7.13 -43.30
CA GLY A 18 48.10 8.53 -43.34
C GLY A 18 49.21 8.87 -42.34
N LEU A 19 49.33 8.11 -41.25
CA LEU A 19 50.41 8.24 -40.26
C LEU A 19 51.77 7.67 -40.71
N LEU A 20 51.79 6.87 -41.79
CA LEU A 20 53.00 6.17 -42.27
C LEU A 20 53.74 6.88 -43.40
N PHE A 21 53.19 7.96 -43.97
CA PHE A 21 53.91 8.79 -44.94
C PHE A 21 54.81 9.79 -44.20
N SER A 22 56.01 9.32 -43.83
CA SER A 22 57.09 10.19 -43.38
C SER A 22 57.63 10.93 -44.62
N ALA A 23 57.27 12.20 -44.78
CA ALA A 23 57.95 13.06 -45.74
C ALA A 23 59.44 13.12 -45.38
N SER A 24 60.31 12.97 -46.39
CA SER A 24 61.75 13.12 -46.22
C SER A 24 62.07 14.50 -45.64
N ALA A 25 62.60 14.55 -44.42
CA ALA A 25 62.98 15.80 -43.78
C ALA A 25 64.22 16.37 -44.48
N THR A 26 64.11 17.54 -45.10
CA THR A 26 65.23 18.31 -45.62
C THR A 26 65.28 19.62 -44.85
N ALA A 27 66.47 20.04 -44.41
CA ALA A 27 66.68 21.33 -43.75
C ALA A 27 66.53 22.48 -44.77
N GLY A 28 65.30 22.71 -45.23
CA GLY A 28 64.94 23.76 -46.17
C GLY A 28 64.44 25.01 -45.45
N VAL A 29 64.42 26.12 -46.19
CA VAL A 29 63.97 27.43 -45.70
C VAL A 29 62.44 27.47 -45.58
N LEU A 30 61.94 27.93 -44.42
CA LEU A 30 60.52 28.15 -44.17
C LEU A 30 60.07 29.48 -44.74
N ARG A 31 59.33 29.44 -45.85
CA ARG A 31 58.71 30.63 -46.43
C ARG A 31 57.40 30.94 -45.71
N LEU A 32 57.33 32.10 -45.08
CA LEU A 32 56.14 32.55 -44.37
C LEU A 32 55.03 32.99 -45.34
N ASN A 33 53.79 33.07 -44.86
CA ASN A 33 52.65 33.56 -45.64
C ASN A 33 51.90 34.64 -44.83
N PRO A 34 51.76 35.89 -45.32
CA PRO A 34 51.14 36.96 -44.55
C PRO A 34 49.64 36.73 -44.30
N LEU A 35 48.99 35.87 -45.09
CA LEU A 35 47.55 35.61 -45.06
C LEU A 35 47.19 34.26 -44.42
N ALA A 36 48.17 33.43 -44.06
CA ALA A 36 47.93 32.08 -43.55
C ALA A 36 48.96 31.68 -42.49
N SER A 37 48.55 30.78 -41.58
CA SER A 37 49.48 30.13 -40.66
C SER A 37 50.30 29.09 -41.41
N VAL A 38 51.61 29.05 -41.17
CA VAL A 38 52.54 28.11 -41.80
C VAL A 38 53.18 27.24 -40.72
N ASP A 39 53.04 25.92 -40.83
CA ASP A 39 53.72 24.97 -39.94
C ASP A 39 55.15 24.68 -40.44
N SER A 40 56.09 24.52 -39.50
CA SER A 40 57.51 24.25 -39.80
C SER A 40 57.82 22.77 -40.09
N HIS A 41 56.82 21.96 -40.40
CA HIS A 41 56.97 20.51 -40.57
C HIS A 41 58.00 20.16 -41.65
N GLY A 42 58.91 19.25 -41.31
CA GLY A 42 59.98 18.80 -42.20
C GLY A 42 61.18 19.75 -42.32
N GLN A 43 61.13 20.95 -41.71
CA GLN A 43 62.16 21.98 -41.81
C GLN A 43 62.87 22.29 -40.49
N LEU A 44 62.53 21.55 -39.44
CA LEU A 44 63.17 21.66 -38.14
C LEU A 44 64.35 20.72 -38.03
N SER A 45 65.41 21.15 -37.34
CA SER A 45 66.44 20.27 -36.82
C SER A 45 66.46 20.35 -35.30
N MET A 46 66.71 19.22 -34.64
CA MET A 46 66.68 19.08 -33.18
C MET A 46 68.02 18.56 -32.65
N LEU A 47 68.47 19.16 -31.56
CA LEU A 47 69.60 18.71 -30.75
C LEU A 47 69.13 18.56 -29.30
N ARG A 48 69.51 17.45 -28.66
CA ARG A 48 69.25 17.24 -27.22
C ARG A 48 70.47 17.62 -26.42
N ASP A 49 70.25 18.38 -25.35
CA ASP A 49 71.25 18.78 -24.36
C ASP A 49 70.82 18.23 -22.99
N PRO A 50 71.26 17.01 -22.63
CA PRO A 50 70.87 16.35 -21.38
C PRO A 50 71.35 17.08 -20.12
N GLU A 51 72.47 17.79 -20.21
CA GLU A 51 73.00 18.56 -19.08
C GLU A 51 72.35 19.95 -18.98
N GLY A 52 71.78 20.45 -20.08
CA GLY A 52 71.13 21.75 -20.15
C GLY A 52 72.09 22.93 -20.05
N ARG A 53 73.39 22.70 -20.29
CA ARG A 53 74.49 23.64 -20.03
C ARG A 53 75.00 24.36 -21.28
N LEU A 54 74.61 23.92 -22.48
CA LEU A 54 75.10 24.55 -23.69
C LEU A 54 74.61 25.99 -23.79
N SER A 55 75.52 26.92 -24.10
CA SER A 55 75.15 28.25 -24.56
C SER A 55 74.56 28.20 -25.98
N ALA A 56 73.92 29.28 -26.42
CA ALA A 56 73.33 29.35 -27.75
C ALA A 56 74.39 29.18 -28.86
N ASP A 57 75.57 29.78 -28.69
CA ASP A 57 76.69 29.64 -29.63
C ASP A 57 77.25 28.20 -29.65
N GLU A 58 77.44 27.59 -28.47
CA GLU A 58 77.91 26.20 -28.37
C GLU A 58 76.90 25.22 -28.97
N ALA A 59 75.60 25.37 -28.69
CA ALA A 59 74.55 24.54 -29.25
C ALA A 59 74.46 24.67 -30.78
N ALA A 60 74.59 25.89 -31.31
CA ALA A 60 74.57 26.12 -32.75
C ALA A 60 75.76 25.49 -33.49
N ALA A 61 76.93 25.40 -32.84
CA ALA A 61 78.13 24.76 -33.37
C ALA A 61 78.21 23.25 -33.06
N ALA A 62 77.40 22.75 -32.13
CA ALA A 62 77.44 21.36 -31.69
C ALA A 62 77.12 20.38 -32.82
N PRO A 63 77.83 19.24 -32.90
CA PRO A 63 77.45 18.15 -33.79
C PRO A 63 76.20 17.42 -33.26
N GLY A 64 75.50 16.69 -34.11
CA GLY A 64 74.39 15.80 -33.69
C GLY A 64 72.98 16.35 -33.89
N TRP A 65 72.81 17.44 -34.65
CA TRP A 65 71.52 17.90 -35.13
C TRP A 65 70.81 16.84 -35.97
N LYS A 66 69.57 16.50 -35.60
CA LYS A 66 68.71 15.55 -36.33
C LYS A 66 67.55 16.29 -36.98
N ALA A 67 67.40 16.14 -38.30
CA ALA A 67 66.24 16.68 -39.01
C ALA A 67 64.95 16.01 -38.51
N LEU A 68 63.92 16.80 -38.25
CA LEU A 68 62.62 16.34 -37.80
C LEU A 68 61.63 16.36 -38.97
N PRO A 69 60.91 15.25 -39.23
CA PRO A 69 59.90 15.20 -40.29
C PRO A 69 58.62 16.00 -39.99
N GLY A 70 58.46 16.51 -38.75
CA GLY A 70 57.23 17.17 -38.31
C GLY A 70 57.40 17.85 -36.95
N ALA A 71 56.44 17.65 -36.06
CA ALA A 71 56.41 18.23 -34.72
C ALA A 71 57.65 17.89 -33.87
N VAL A 72 57.96 18.76 -32.90
CA VAL A 72 58.91 18.44 -31.83
C VAL A 72 58.24 17.47 -30.89
N ASN A 73 58.80 16.26 -30.78
CA ASN A 73 58.30 15.26 -29.83
C ASN A 73 59.48 14.57 -29.12
N ALA A 74 59.80 15.07 -27.92
CA ALA A 74 60.85 14.53 -27.07
C ALA A 74 60.31 13.66 -25.92
N GLY A 75 58.99 13.60 -25.76
CA GLY A 75 58.32 12.88 -24.69
C GLY A 75 58.58 13.48 -23.30
N PHE A 76 58.53 12.66 -22.26
CA PHE A 76 58.94 13.05 -20.91
C PHE A 76 60.46 13.00 -20.78
N THR A 77 61.12 14.16 -20.84
CA THR A 77 62.57 14.29 -20.65
C THR A 77 62.90 15.51 -19.78
N ARG A 78 64.08 15.50 -19.15
CA ARG A 78 64.64 16.67 -18.46
C ARG A 78 65.61 17.46 -19.34
N ASP A 79 65.96 16.91 -20.50
CA ASP A 79 66.90 17.51 -21.44
C ASP A 79 66.41 18.90 -21.88
N ALA A 80 67.34 19.83 -22.05
CA ALA A 80 67.08 21.01 -22.85
C ALA A 80 67.09 20.60 -24.33
N VAL A 81 66.08 21.01 -25.08
CA VAL A 81 65.96 20.69 -26.51
C VAL A 81 66.19 21.95 -27.32
N TRP A 82 67.23 21.90 -28.14
CA TRP A 82 67.57 22.95 -29.09
C TRP A 82 66.92 22.67 -30.43
N ILE A 83 66.27 23.67 -31.01
CA ILE A 83 65.65 23.61 -32.34
C ILE A 83 66.27 24.67 -33.24
N LYS A 84 66.66 24.26 -34.45
CA LYS A 84 67.23 25.13 -35.47
C LYS A 84 66.32 25.10 -36.70
N LEU A 85 66.07 26.27 -37.27
CA LEU A 85 65.31 26.45 -38.50
C LEU A 85 65.71 27.76 -39.19
N GLU A 86 65.41 27.87 -40.48
CA GLU A 86 65.60 29.10 -41.25
C GLU A 86 64.25 29.61 -41.73
N VAL A 87 63.99 30.90 -41.54
CA VAL A 87 62.70 31.51 -41.86
C VAL A 87 62.89 32.67 -42.82
N GLN A 88 62.04 32.74 -43.84
CA GLN A 88 62.10 33.75 -44.88
C GLN A 88 60.76 34.48 -45.02
N ARG A 89 60.82 35.81 -44.95
CA ARG A 89 59.69 36.68 -45.29
C ARG A 89 59.54 36.77 -46.83
N PRO A 90 58.32 36.62 -47.38
CA PRO A 90 58.09 36.87 -48.80
C PRO A 90 58.45 38.29 -49.21
N ALA A 91 58.99 38.48 -50.41
CA ALA A 91 59.43 39.80 -50.89
C ALA A 91 58.26 40.79 -51.08
N ASP A 92 57.07 40.27 -51.35
CA ASP A 92 55.81 40.99 -51.52
C ASP A 92 55.06 41.25 -50.19
N ALA A 93 55.50 40.64 -49.09
CA ALA A 93 54.87 40.83 -47.79
C ALA A 93 55.36 42.11 -47.10
N PRO A 94 54.47 42.93 -46.50
CA PRO A 94 54.86 44.11 -45.75
C PRO A 94 55.80 43.75 -44.60
N GLN A 95 56.64 44.69 -44.18
CA GLN A 95 57.45 44.52 -42.98
C GLN A 95 56.50 44.51 -41.79
N GLN A 96 56.23 43.31 -41.27
CA GLN A 96 55.25 43.09 -40.21
C GLN A 96 55.85 42.19 -39.13
N ARG A 97 55.22 42.23 -37.96
CA ARG A 97 55.52 41.30 -36.88
C ARG A 97 54.92 39.93 -37.21
N TRP A 98 55.63 38.89 -36.83
CA TRP A 98 55.22 37.50 -36.90
C TRP A 98 55.18 36.92 -35.50
N LEU A 99 54.38 35.88 -35.30
CA LEU A 99 54.32 35.13 -34.06
C LEU A 99 54.84 33.71 -34.34
N ALA A 100 55.90 33.31 -33.64
CA ALA A 100 56.28 31.91 -33.54
C ALA A 100 55.36 31.25 -32.50
N GLN A 101 54.50 30.35 -32.98
CA GLN A 101 53.42 29.73 -32.22
C GLN A 101 53.82 28.32 -31.80
N PHE A 102 53.69 28.02 -30.51
CA PHE A 102 53.92 26.67 -29.98
C PHE A 102 52.57 26.06 -29.61
N ARG A 103 52.20 24.91 -30.18
CA ARG A 103 50.92 24.22 -29.86
C ARG A 103 51.04 23.34 -28.62
N ASN A 104 51.56 23.90 -27.53
CA ASN A 104 51.60 23.31 -26.20
C ASN A 104 51.53 24.43 -25.16
N ALA A 105 50.53 24.37 -24.27
CA ALA A 105 50.35 25.37 -23.22
C ALA A 105 51.30 25.18 -22.03
N LEU A 106 51.85 23.96 -21.87
CA LEU A 106 52.56 23.49 -20.69
C LEU A 106 54.10 23.48 -20.88
N LEU A 107 54.61 24.45 -21.65
CA LEU A 107 56.04 24.62 -21.86
C LEU A 107 56.58 25.56 -20.77
N ASP A 108 57.56 25.07 -20.01
CA ASP A 108 58.10 25.82 -18.86
C ASP A 108 59.04 26.94 -19.28
N ASP A 109 59.97 26.66 -20.20
CA ASP A 109 60.96 27.62 -20.67
C ASP A 109 61.13 27.49 -22.19
N VAL A 110 60.80 28.57 -22.89
CA VAL A 110 60.94 28.71 -24.33
C VAL A 110 61.72 29.98 -24.61
N ARG A 111 62.87 29.84 -25.25
CA ARG A 111 63.76 30.95 -25.58
C ARG A 111 64.03 31.01 -27.08
N LEU A 112 63.90 32.20 -27.65
CA LEU A 112 64.26 32.52 -29.03
C LEU A 112 65.57 33.30 -29.05
N TYR A 113 66.53 32.80 -29.81
CA TYR A 113 67.82 33.44 -30.05
C TYR A 113 67.91 33.91 -31.50
N ARG A 114 68.55 35.07 -31.68
CA ARG A 114 68.86 35.66 -32.99
C ARG A 114 70.34 36.02 -33.04
N ARG A 115 70.90 36.07 -34.25
CA ARG A 115 72.25 36.61 -34.46
C ARG A 115 72.23 38.12 -34.36
N ASP A 116 73.17 38.67 -33.60
CA ASP A 116 73.48 40.10 -33.60
C ASP A 116 74.37 40.48 -34.80
N ASP A 117 74.70 41.76 -34.95
CA ASP A 117 75.56 42.27 -36.02
C ASP A 117 76.99 41.69 -35.97
N THR A 118 77.40 41.11 -34.82
CA THR A 118 78.68 40.41 -34.63
C THR A 118 78.61 38.92 -34.98
N GLY A 119 77.43 38.42 -35.35
CA GLY A 119 77.19 37.02 -35.69
C GLY A 119 76.99 36.09 -34.48
N ARG A 120 76.98 36.61 -33.24
CA ARG A 120 76.77 35.83 -32.01
C ARG A 120 75.28 35.65 -31.71
N TRP A 121 74.91 34.52 -31.11
CA TRP A 121 73.54 34.25 -30.72
C TRP A 121 73.16 34.96 -29.42
N GLN A 122 72.24 35.93 -29.51
CA GLN A 122 71.68 36.62 -28.35
C GLN A 122 70.23 36.23 -28.10
N LEU A 123 69.84 36.20 -26.83
CA LEU A 123 68.46 35.97 -26.42
C LEU A 123 67.59 37.14 -26.89
N ALA A 124 66.67 36.87 -27.81
CA ALA A 124 65.73 37.86 -28.33
C ALA A 124 64.47 37.93 -27.47
N VAL A 125 63.86 36.77 -27.16
CA VAL A 125 62.61 36.69 -26.42
C VAL A 125 62.57 35.42 -25.57
N GLN A 126 62.00 35.50 -24.37
CA GLN A 126 61.70 34.36 -23.51
C GLN A 126 60.20 34.32 -23.16
N SER A 127 59.66 33.12 -23.04
CA SER A 127 58.29 32.86 -22.58
C SER A 127 58.20 31.46 -21.97
N GLY A 128 57.07 31.13 -21.34
CA GLY A 128 56.85 29.85 -20.68
C GLY A 128 56.40 30.00 -19.22
N GLU A 129 56.01 28.88 -18.60
CA GLU A 129 55.43 28.86 -17.26
C GLU A 129 56.40 29.35 -16.15
N ASP A 130 57.72 29.32 -16.38
CA ASP A 130 58.71 29.68 -15.36
C ASP A 130 58.88 31.19 -15.10
N ILE A 131 58.53 32.07 -16.03
CA ILE A 131 58.73 33.53 -15.88
C ILE A 131 57.50 34.29 -15.37
N GLY A 132 56.40 33.61 -15.06
CA GLY A 132 55.14 34.25 -14.65
C GLY A 132 54.35 34.79 -15.85
N ARG A 133 53.01 34.79 -15.73
CA ARG A 133 52.10 35.00 -16.86
C ARG A 133 52.07 36.46 -17.32
N GLU A 134 52.22 37.38 -16.38
CA GLU A 134 52.31 38.83 -16.56
C GLU A 134 53.53 39.26 -17.39
N HIS A 135 54.57 38.42 -17.46
CA HIS A 135 55.78 38.67 -18.23
C HIS A 135 55.75 38.03 -19.63
N TRP A 136 54.65 37.38 -20.01
CA TRP A 136 54.55 36.78 -21.34
C TRP A 136 54.48 37.89 -22.41
N PRO A 137 55.27 37.78 -23.50
CA PRO A 137 55.27 38.78 -24.57
C PRO A 137 53.91 38.98 -25.23
N VAL A 138 53.07 37.95 -25.23
CA VAL A 138 51.72 37.95 -25.79
C VAL A 138 50.82 37.19 -24.82
N ASP A 139 49.70 37.79 -24.43
CA ASP A 139 48.69 37.11 -23.64
C ASP A 139 47.90 36.11 -24.50
N ALA A 140 48.37 34.87 -24.54
CA ALA A 140 47.85 33.78 -25.36
C ALA A 140 47.92 32.44 -24.63
N ARG A 141 46.91 31.56 -24.78
CA ARG A 141 46.84 30.25 -24.11
C ARG A 141 48.13 29.43 -24.23
N ASN A 142 48.73 29.40 -25.41
CA ASN A 142 50.02 28.74 -25.64
C ASN A 142 51.13 29.77 -25.83
N VAL A 143 52.38 29.33 -25.70
CA VAL A 143 53.56 30.19 -25.90
C VAL A 143 53.55 30.81 -27.31
N GLN A 144 53.71 32.14 -27.35
CA GLN A 144 53.80 32.94 -28.58
C GLN A 144 55.01 33.87 -28.47
N LEU A 145 55.97 33.74 -29.39
CA LEU A 145 57.15 34.60 -29.42
C LEU A 145 57.06 35.59 -30.59
N PRO A 146 57.01 36.91 -30.32
CA PRO A 146 57.06 37.91 -31.38
C PRO A 146 58.40 37.89 -32.11
N LEU A 147 58.34 37.98 -33.43
CA LEU A 147 59.48 37.95 -34.34
C LEU A 147 59.32 39.05 -35.39
N THR A 148 60.33 39.88 -35.56
CA THR A 148 60.41 40.88 -36.65
C THR A 148 61.46 40.43 -37.66
N LEU A 149 61.05 40.25 -38.91
CA LEU A 149 61.94 39.90 -40.02
C LEU A 149 62.17 41.13 -40.89
N GLU A 150 63.37 41.69 -40.83
CA GLU A 150 63.73 42.91 -41.55
C GLU A 150 64.14 42.60 -43.00
N SER A 151 64.94 41.55 -43.18
CA SER A 151 65.39 41.08 -44.50
C SER A 151 64.37 40.13 -45.16
N THR A 152 64.42 40.07 -46.49
CA THR A 152 63.76 39.03 -47.31
C THR A 152 64.67 37.82 -47.54
N GLU A 153 65.90 37.85 -47.02
CA GLU A 153 66.82 36.72 -47.02
C GLU A 153 66.47 35.70 -45.91
N PRO A 154 66.82 34.41 -46.07
CA PRO A 154 66.66 33.41 -45.04
C PRO A 154 67.36 33.81 -43.74
N THR A 155 66.58 33.95 -42.66
CA THR A 155 67.08 34.30 -41.33
C THR A 155 67.14 33.04 -40.46
N PRO A 156 68.32 32.64 -39.96
CA PRO A 156 68.43 31.50 -39.07
C PRO A 156 67.89 31.85 -37.68
N LEU A 157 67.08 30.96 -37.14
CA LEU A 157 66.53 31.05 -35.79
C LEU A 157 67.01 29.85 -34.96
N LEU A 158 67.31 30.12 -33.69
CA LEU A 158 67.66 29.10 -32.73
C LEU A 158 66.71 29.20 -31.53
N LEU A 159 66.10 28.07 -31.17
CA LEU A 159 65.14 27.97 -30.08
C LEU A 159 65.67 27.00 -29.03
N ARG A 160 65.44 27.30 -27.76
CA ARG A 160 65.65 26.37 -26.63
C ARG A 160 64.30 26.10 -25.97
N LEU A 161 63.99 24.81 -25.80
CA LEU A 161 62.77 24.31 -25.20
C LEU A 161 63.11 23.47 -23.97
N GLN A 162 62.43 23.70 -22.87
CA GLN A 162 62.50 22.86 -21.68
C GLN A 162 61.12 22.76 -21.03
N SER A 163 60.76 21.56 -20.55
CA SER A 163 59.50 21.31 -19.86
C SER A 163 59.64 20.15 -18.87
N ARG A 164 58.95 20.25 -17.74
CA ARG A 164 58.69 19.25 -16.71
C ARG A 164 57.56 18.32 -17.13
N ASN A 165 56.72 18.78 -18.06
CA ASN A 165 55.63 18.04 -18.68
C ASN A 165 56.10 17.36 -19.98
N ALA A 166 55.21 16.63 -20.65
CA ALA A 166 55.57 15.98 -21.92
C ALA A 166 55.89 17.03 -22.99
N MET A 167 57.10 16.96 -23.56
CA MET A 167 57.53 17.87 -24.61
C MET A 167 57.05 17.36 -25.97
N SER A 168 55.85 17.78 -26.34
CA SER A 168 55.21 17.51 -27.64
C SER A 168 54.56 18.78 -28.16
N THR A 169 55.12 19.43 -29.19
CA THR A 169 54.61 20.68 -29.75
C THR A 169 54.89 20.79 -31.24
N THR A 170 53.98 21.42 -32.00
CA THR A 170 54.32 21.95 -33.33
C THR A 170 54.81 23.38 -33.17
N ILE A 171 55.64 23.82 -34.11
CA ILE A 171 56.11 25.21 -34.22
C ILE A 171 55.53 25.77 -35.52
N GLY A 172 54.71 26.80 -35.42
CA GLY A 172 54.08 27.46 -36.57
C GLY A 172 54.37 28.95 -36.57
N PHE A 173 54.10 29.61 -37.69
CA PHE A 173 54.30 31.04 -37.86
C PHE A 173 53.06 31.68 -38.48
N ALA A 174 52.60 32.79 -37.90
CA ALA A 174 51.52 33.58 -38.49
C ALA A 174 51.66 35.07 -38.17
N ALA A 175 51.04 35.90 -39.00
CA ALA A 175 50.80 37.29 -38.67
C ALA A 175 49.83 37.40 -37.47
N PRO A 176 49.94 38.43 -36.60
CA PRO A 176 49.05 38.65 -35.46
C PRO A 176 47.56 38.60 -35.79
N GLU A 177 47.14 39.12 -36.95
CA GLU A 177 45.75 39.16 -37.40
C GLU A 177 45.23 37.75 -37.75
N VAL A 178 46.05 36.94 -38.41
CA VAL A 178 45.76 35.54 -38.73
C VAL A 178 45.69 34.71 -37.46
N TYR A 179 46.61 34.94 -36.51
CA TYR A 179 46.58 34.33 -35.19
C TYR A 179 45.30 34.71 -34.43
N ALA A 180 44.92 35.99 -34.38
CA ALA A 180 43.71 36.42 -33.70
C ALA A 180 42.44 35.73 -34.25
N GLY A 181 42.37 35.51 -35.56
CA GLY A 181 41.28 34.75 -36.18
C GLY A 181 41.25 33.28 -35.79
N THR A 182 42.41 32.61 -35.78
CA THR A 182 42.53 31.20 -35.38
C THR A 182 42.27 31.00 -33.88
N ALA A 183 42.83 31.85 -33.04
CA ALA A 183 42.62 31.86 -31.59
C ALA A 183 41.13 32.04 -31.24
N ARG A 184 40.40 32.95 -31.92
CA ARG A 184 38.96 33.15 -31.69
C ARG A 184 38.14 31.89 -31.94
N ARG A 185 38.45 31.13 -33.00
CA ARG A 185 37.79 29.85 -33.31
C ARG A 185 38.13 28.79 -32.26
N GLU A 186 39.39 28.77 -31.83
CA GLU A 186 39.86 27.85 -30.79
C GLU A 186 39.17 28.11 -29.44
N TYR A 187 39.11 29.37 -28.97
CA TYR A 187 38.38 29.71 -27.74
C TYR A 187 36.87 29.44 -27.86
N LEU A 188 36.26 29.64 -29.04
CA LEU A 188 34.87 29.25 -29.27
C LEU A 188 34.69 27.74 -29.09
N PHE A 189 35.61 26.93 -29.63
CA PHE A 189 35.59 25.48 -29.48
C PHE A 189 35.70 25.05 -28.00
N TYR A 190 36.66 25.61 -27.25
CA TYR A 190 36.77 25.36 -25.82
C TYR A 190 35.55 25.85 -25.04
N GLY A 191 35.03 27.05 -25.35
CA GLY A 191 33.85 27.62 -24.72
C GLY A 191 32.61 26.74 -24.90
N LEU A 192 32.39 26.20 -26.10
CA LEU A 192 31.31 25.25 -26.36
C LEU A 192 31.53 23.93 -25.59
N GLY A 193 32.76 23.39 -25.58
CA GLY A 193 33.09 22.14 -24.89
C GLY A 193 32.92 22.23 -23.37
N PHE A 194 33.49 23.26 -22.73
CA PHE A 194 33.38 23.47 -21.29
C PHE A 194 31.97 23.93 -20.89
N GLY A 195 31.30 24.75 -21.71
CA GLY A 195 29.90 25.13 -21.49
C GLY A 195 28.97 23.92 -21.48
N PHE A 196 29.14 23.00 -22.44
CA PHE A 196 28.45 21.71 -22.43
C PHE A 196 28.78 20.88 -21.19
N GLY A 197 30.06 20.82 -20.79
CA GLY A 197 30.50 20.12 -19.59
C GLY A 197 29.85 20.66 -18.32
N LEU A 198 29.80 21.99 -18.13
CA LEU A 198 29.16 22.64 -17.00
C LEU A 198 27.64 22.40 -16.98
N MET A 199 26.98 22.48 -18.14
CA MET A 199 25.56 22.15 -18.25
C MET A 199 25.30 20.69 -17.86
N LEU A 200 26.16 19.78 -18.29
CA LEU A 200 26.07 18.36 -17.92
C LEU A 200 26.27 18.16 -16.41
N LEU A 201 27.25 18.86 -15.82
CA LEU A 201 27.51 18.80 -14.38
C LEU A 201 26.31 19.34 -13.58
N ALA A 202 25.71 20.47 -13.99
CA ALA A 202 24.53 21.05 -13.36
C ALA A 202 23.32 20.10 -13.48
N PHE A 203 23.07 19.57 -14.67
CA PHE A 203 22.00 18.58 -14.91
C PHE A 203 22.17 17.36 -13.99
N HIS A 204 23.38 16.79 -13.92
CA HIS A 204 23.64 15.61 -13.08
C HIS A 204 23.66 15.91 -11.59
N THR A 205 23.94 17.15 -11.19
CA THR A 205 23.78 17.60 -9.80
C THR A 205 22.30 17.61 -9.40
N LEU A 206 21.44 18.23 -10.22
CA LEU A 206 19.99 18.24 -9.99
C LEU A 206 19.42 16.81 -10.03
N PHE A 207 19.85 16.02 -11.02
CA PHE A 207 19.46 14.62 -11.14
C PHE A 207 19.85 13.81 -9.89
N TRP A 208 21.08 13.96 -9.38
CA TRP A 208 21.49 13.30 -8.14
C TRP A 208 20.68 13.78 -6.93
N GLN A 209 20.40 15.08 -6.80
CA GLN A 209 19.60 15.62 -5.71
C GLN A 209 18.18 15.04 -5.69
N MET A 210 17.58 14.87 -6.88
CA MET A 210 16.25 14.28 -7.05
C MET A 210 16.24 12.77 -6.84
N THR A 211 17.21 12.06 -7.40
CA THR A 211 17.21 10.59 -7.41
C THR A 211 17.88 9.96 -6.19
N ARG A 212 18.82 10.68 -5.55
CA ARG A 212 19.70 10.22 -4.46
C ARG A 212 20.40 8.88 -4.74
N GLU A 213 20.57 8.56 -6.01
CA GLU A 213 21.12 7.28 -6.44
C GLU A 213 22.66 7.31 -6.38
N ARG A 214 23.25 6.20 -5.92
CA ARG A 214 24.69 6.10 -5.62
C ARG A 214 25.58 6.18 -6.87
N LEU A 215 25.19 5.53 -7.97
CA LEU A 215 25.91 5.57 -9.24
C LEU A 215 25.92 6.99 -9.85
N SER A 216 24.84 7.74 -9.69
CA SER A 216 24.74 9.15 -10.10
C SER A 216 25.70 10.04 -9.29
N ALA A 217 25.83 9.82 -7.99
CA ALA A 217 26.82 10.52 -7.16
C ALA A 217 28.26 10.29 -7.65
N TRP A 218 28.60 9.02 -7.93
CA TRP A 218 29.91 8.67 -8.47
C TRP A 218 30.14 9.22 -9.88
N TYR A 219 29.09 9.29 -10.70
CA TYR A 219 29.17 9.92 -12.01
C TYR A 219 29.46 11.42 -11.90
N LEU A 220 28.84 12.12 -10.94
CA LEU A 220 29.10 13.54 -10.71
C LEU A 220 30.57 13.80 -10.34
N VAL A 221 31.13 13.00 -9.41
CA VAL A 221 32.55 13.08 -9.03
C VAL A 221 33.46 12.79 -10.23
N TYR A 222 33.11 11.78 -11.03
CA TYR A 222 33.85 11.41 -12.24
C TYR A 222 33.83 12.52 -13.31
N VAL A 223 32.65 13.08 -13.61
CA VAL A 223 32.48 14.18 -14.59
C VAL A 223 33.23 15.42 -14.12
N ALA A 224 33.09 15.81 -12.84
CA ALA A 224 33.78 16.97 -12.28
C ALA A 224 35.30 16.82 -12.41
N ASN A 225 35.85 15.66 -12.06
CA ASN A 225 37.28 15.40 -12.18
C ASN A 225 37.74 15.41 -13.65
N ALA A 226 36.98 14.76 -14.56
CA ALA A 226 37.33 14.72 -15.98
C ALA A 226 37.34 16.12 -16.61
N LEU A 227 36.34 16.95 -16.30
CA LEU A 227 36.27 18.34 -16.77
C LEU A 227 37.37 19.20 -16.16
N LEU A 228 37.72 19.00 -14.89
CA LEU A 228 38.81 19.71 -14.23
C LEU A 228 40.16 19.39 -14.88
N VAL A 229 40.45 18.11 -15.15
CA VAL A 229 41.67 17.69 -15.84
C VAL A 229 41.73 18.30 -17.25
N GLU A 230 40.63 18.29 -18.00
CA GLU A 230 40.58 18.90 -19.34
C GLU A 230 40.78 20.42 -19.28
N PHE A 231 40.16 21.09 -18.31
CA PHE A 231 40.29 22.54 -18.11
C PHE A 231 41.71 22.95 -17.76
N LEU A 232 42.37 22.20 -16.86
CA LEU A 232 43.77 22.40 -16.50
C LEU A 232 44.67 22.08 -17.70
N THR A 233 44.49 20.95 -18.39
CA THR A 233 45.32 20.56 -19.55
C THR A 233 45.23 21.57 -20.70
N ALA A 234 44.10 22.25 -20.86
CA ALA A 234 43.93 23.32 -21.84
C ALA A 234 44.77 24.58 -21.52
N GLY A 235 45.31 24.75 -20.32
CA GLY A 235 46.10 25.94 -19.92
C GLY A 235 45.26 27.21 -19.71
N LEU A 236 43.93 27.12 -19.83
CA LEU A 236 43.02 28.25 -19.63
C LEU A 236 43.08 28.88 -18.23
N PRO A 237 43.23 28.12 -17.11
CA PRO A 237 43.30 28.71 -15.78
C PRO A 237 44.48 29.67 -15.60
N GLN A 238 45.64 29.34 -16.16
CA GLN A 238 46.81 30.21 -16.07
C GLN A 238 46.59 31.53 -16.79
N GLN A 239 45.98 31.49 -17.98
CA GLN A 239 45.65 32.70 -18.73
C GLN A 239 44.54 33.53 -18.07
N LEU A 240 43.42 32.91 -17.70
CA LEU A 240 42.22 33.61 -17.25
C LEU A 240 42.32 34.11 -15.80
N LEU A 241 43.07 33.39 -14.95
CA LEU A 241 43.13 33.65 -13.51
C LEU A 241 44.53 34.07 -13.03
N ALA A 242 45.50 34.24 -13.95
CA ALA A 242 46.91 34.46 -13.63
C ALA A 242 47.44 33.44 -12.60
N MET A 243 47.00 32.18 -12.72
CA MET A 243 47.30 31.15 -11.73
C MET A 243 48.81 30.86 -11.68
N PRO A 244 49.45 30.84 -10.50
CA PRO A 244 50.87 30.50 -10.37
C PRO A 244 51.17 29.10 -10.91
N ALA A 245 52.26 28.95 -11.68
CA ALA A 245 52.65 27.68 -12.32
C ALA A 245 52.73 26.52 -11.32
N ARG A 246 53.34 26.73 -10.16
CA ARG A 246 53.44 25.70 -9.10
C ARG A 246 52.07 25.21 -8.60
N LEU A 247 51.11 26.12 -8.42
CA LEU A 247 49.76 25.75 -7.99
C LEU A 247 49.02 25.00 -9.10
N PHE A 248 49.16 25.48 -10.33
CA PHE A 248 48.58 24.85 -11.51
C PHE A 248 49.10 23.41 -11.70
N ASP A 249 50.42 23.20 -11.70
CA ASP A 249 51.05 21.89 -11.85
C ASP A 249 50.60 20.91 -10.76
N MET A 250 50.51 21.40 -9.52
CA MET A 250 50.03 20.61 -8.39
C MET A 250 48.57 20.22 -8.59
N LEU A 251 47.69 21.16 -8.93
CA LEU A 251 46.26 20.87 -9.16
C LEU A 251 46.05 19.90 -10.31
N LEU A 252 46.78 20.06 -11.42
CA LEU A 252 46.72 19.16 -12.57
C LEU A 252 47.17 17.76 -12.17
N SER A 253 48.33 17.65 -11.53
CA SER A 253 48.89 16.36 -11.09
C SER A 253 47.97 15.64 -10.08
N LEU A 254 47.44 16.35 -9.09
CA LEU A 254 46.52 15.79 -8.10
C LEU A 254 45.20 15.32 -8.74
N SER A 255 44.66 16.09 -9.69
CA SER A 255 43.43 15.73 -10.40
C SER A 255 43.60 14.49 -11.30
N ILE A 256 44.78 14.33 -11.92
CA ILE A 256 45.13 13.12 -12.67
C ILE A 256 45.27 11.91 -11.72
N CYS A 257 45.96 12.08 -10.58
CA CYS A 257 46.10 11.03 -9.57
C CYS A 257 44.74 10.54 -9.03
N ALA A 258 43.84 11.47 -8.72
CA ALA A 258 42.49 11.18 -8.27
C ALA A 258 41.66 10.52 -9.39
N GLY A 259 41.82 10.98 -10.63
CA GLY A 259 41.07 10.50 -11.79
C GLY A 259 41.19 9.00 -12.03
N VAL A 260 42.37 8.40 -11.82
CA VAL A 260 42.56 6.95 -12.01
C VAL A 260 41.79 6.13 -10.95
N ALA A 261 41.83 6.56 -9.68
CA ALA A 261 41.09 5.90 -8.60
C ALA A 261 39.57 6.06 -8.75
N ILE A 262 39.10 7.27 -9.12
CA ILE A 262 37.68 7.52 -9.42
C ILE A 262 37.25 6.69 -10.63
N GLY A 263 38.06 6.68 -11.68
CA GLY A 263 37.82 5.99 -12.94
C GLY A 263 37.66 4.48 -12.77
N ILE A 264 38.56 3.80 -12.08
CA ILE A 264 38.45 2.35 -11.86
C ILE A 264 37.21 1.99 -11.04
N ARG A 265 36.89 2.79 -10.02
CA ARG A 265 35.70 2.58 -9.20
C ARG A 265 34.43 2.74 -10.04
N PHE A 266 34.31 3.85 -10.75
CA PHE A 266 33.13 4.17 -11.57
C PHE A 266 32.96 3.17 -12.72
N ALA A 267 34.02 2.86 -13.46
CA ALA A 267 33.99 1.87 -14.53
C ALA A 267 33.58 0.48 -14.01
N GLY A 268 34.10 0.08 -12.85
CA GLY A 268 33.72 -1.17 -12.19
C GLY A 268 32.23 -1.27 -11.86
N MET A 269 31.61 -0.17 -11.40
CA MET A 269 30.15 -0.08 -11.16
C MET A 269 29.35 -0.18 -12.45
N GLN A 270 29.84 0.42 -13.54
CA GLN A 270 29.15 0.42 -14.84
C GLN A 270 29.21 -0.93 -15.55
N LEU A 271 30.30 -1.67 -15.34
CA LEU A 271 30.48 -3.00 -15.91
C LEU A 271 29.89 -4.12 -15.02
N GLY A 272 29.58 -3.82 -13.75
CA GLY A 272 29.02 -4.80 -12.81
C GLY A 272 30.06 -5.75 -12.21
N THR A 273 31.34 -5.38 -12.25
CA THR A 273 32.45 -6.21 -11.70
C THR A 273 32.35 -6.43 -10.20
N ASP A 274 31.66 -5.55 -9.46
CA ASP A 274 31.36 -5.72 -8.04
C ASP A 274 30.45 -6.93 -7.76
N LEU A 275 29.58 -7.27 -8.72
CA LEU A 275 28.64 -8.38 -8.61
C LEU A 275 29.28 -9.69 -9.08
N GLN A 276 30.05 -9.64 -10.17
CA GLN A 276 30.66 -10.82 -10.78
C GLN A 276 31.91 -11.30 -10.03
N TRP A 277 32.78 -10.37 -9.61
CA TRP A 277 34.06 -10.68 -8.98
C TRP A 277 34.33 -9.79 -7.75
N PRO A 278 33.51 -9.85 -6.68
CA PRO A 278 33.54 -8.90 -5.58
C PRO A 278 34.90 -8.81 -4.86
N ARG A 279 35.60 -9.93 -4.69
CA ARG A 279 36.91 -9.97 -4.02
C ARG A 279 38.00 -9.32 -4.88
N PHE A 280 38.08 -9.73 -6.15
CA PHE A 280 39.07 -9.21 -7.09
C PHE A 280 38.88 -7.70 -7.30
N THR A 281 37.64 -7.26 -7.55
CA THR A 281 37.31 -5.84 -7.75
C THR A 281 37.70 -5.00 -6.53
N ARG A 282 37.42 -5.48 -5.32
CA ARG A 282 37.81 -4.78 -4.08
C ARG A 282 39.33 -4.65 -3.93
N VAL A 283 40.07 -5.70 -4.26
CA VAL A 283 41.55 -5.67 -4.23
C VAL A 283 42.08 -4.71 -5.28
N ALA A 284 41.60 -4.80 -6.53
CA ALA A 284 42.02 -3.92 -7.62
C ALA A 284 41.80 -2.44 -7.28
N VAL A 285 40.62 -2.08 -6.77
CA VAL A 285 40.32 -0.70 -6.35
C VAL A 285 41.23 -0.23 -5.21
N ARG A 286 41.54 -1.10 -4.23
CA ARG A 286 42.47 -0.75 -3.13
C ARG A 286 43.90 -0.57 -3.61
N VAL A 287 44.38 -1.44 -4.50
CA VAL A 287 45.72 -1.34 -5.10
C VAL A 287 45.84 -0.05 -5.90
N VAL A 288 44.89 0.25 -6.77
CA VAL A 288 44.88 1.50 -7.54
C VAL A 288 44.79 2.71 -6.60
N GLY A 289 43.95 2.66 -5.57
CA GLY A 289 43.84 3.73 -4.57
C GLY A 289 45.16 3.96 -3.82
N LEU A 290 45.88 2.90 -3.47
CA LEU A 290 47.21 3.00 -2.84
C LEU A 290 48.24 3.63 -3.79
N VAL A 291 48.26 3.21 -5.06
CA VAL A 291 49.14 3.81 -6.07
C VAL A 291 48.83 5.30 -6.25
N SER A 292 47.56 5.68 -6.33
CA SER A 292 47.15 7.09 -6.38
C SER A 292 47.57 7.87 -5.13
N ALA A 293 47.47 7.30 -3.94
CA ALA A 293 47.91 7.95 -2.70
C ALA A 293 49.43 8.16 -2.64
N ILE A 294 50.21 7.16 -3.08
CA ILE A 294 51.67 7.28 -3.21
C ILE A 294 52.01 8.36 -4.25
N ALA A 295 51.32 8.38 -5.38
CA ALA A 295 51.54 9.39 -6.41
C ALA A 295 51.23 10.81 -5.90
N VAL A 296 50.16 10.99 -5.11
CA VAL A 296 49.86 12.26 -4.43
C VAL A 296 51.00 12.66 -3.50
N ALA A 297 51.53 11.74 -2.69
CA ALA A 297 52.66 12.03 -1.80
C ALA A 297 53.93 12.44 -2.59
N LEU A 298 54.19 11.80 -3.73
CA LEU A 298 55.30 12.16 -4.62
C LEU A 298 55.11 13.54 -5.25
N VAL A 299 53.90 13.89 -5.67
CA VAL A 299 53.57 15.24 -6.20
C VAL A 299 53.83 16.31 -5.13
N LEU A 300 53.36 16.08 -3.90
CA LEU A 300 53.58 17.00 -2.78
C LEU A 300 55.07 17.12 -2.40
N ALA A 301 55.85 16.07 -2.62
CA ALA A 301 57.30 16.07 -2.46
C ALA A 301 58.08 16.67 -3.65
N GLY A 302 57.40 17.13 -4.71
CA GLY A 302 58.02 17.71 -5.91
C GLY A 302 58.51 16.70 -6.95
N ALA A 303 58.22 15.42 -6.78
CA ALA A 303 58.60 14.33 -7.70
C ALA A 303 57.52 14.04 -8.77
N ASN A 304 57.02 15.09 -9.43
CA ASN A 304 55.89 15.01 -10.37
C ASN A 304 56.09 13.99 -11.51
N GLY A 305 57.29 13.93 -12.10
CA GLY A 305 57.57 13.02 -13.21
C GLY A 305 57.40 11.53 -12.84
N LEU A 306 57.91 11.11 -11.68
CA LEU A 306 57.76 9.74 -11.18
C LEU A 306 56.29 9.42 -10.86
N ALA A 307 55.58 10.37 -10.24
CA ALA A 307 54.16 10.24 -9.95
C ALA A 307 53.35 10.03 -11.24
N MET A 308 53.56 10.86 -12.26
CA MET A 308 52.81 10.79 -13.52
C MET A 308 53.09 9.49 -14.28
N GLN A 309 54.34 9.02 -14.31
CA GLN A 309 54.68 7.72 -14.94
C GLN A 309 53.96 6.56 -14.26
N ALA A 310 53.96 6.52 -12.92
CA ALA A 310 53.26 5.48 -12.16
C ALA A 310 51.74 5.51 -12.38
N VAL A 311 51.13 6.70 -12.37
CA VAL A 311 49.69 6.87 -12.55
C VAL A 311 49.26 6.55 -13.99
N GLN A 312 50.00 7.01 -15.00
CA GLN A 312 49.69 6.69 -16.40
C GLN A 312 49.86 5.19 -16.69
N GLY A 313 50.94 4.56 -16.20
CA GLY A 313 51.13 3.12 -16.32
C GLY A 313 49.99 2.34 -15.68
N THR A 314 49.57 2.75 -14.48
CA THR A 314 48.41 2.16 -13.79
C THR A 314 47.11 2.36 -14.57
N ALA A 315 46.90 3.54 -15.15
CA ALA A 315 45.74 3.81 -16.00
C ALA A 315 45.70 2.88 -17.22
N MET A 316 46.83 2.63 -17.89
CA MET A 316 46.90 1.71 -19.02
C MET A 316 46.55 0.28 -18.61
N LEU A 317 47.07 -0.20 -17.47
CA LEU A 317 46.72 -1.52 -16.94
C LEU A 317 45.24 -1.62 -16.59
N CYS A 318 44.64 -0.58 -16.01
CA CYS A 318 43.20 -0.50 -15.75
C CYS A 318 42.39 -0.58 -17.05
N ILE A 319 42.79 0.12 -18.11
CA ILE A 319 42.11 0.07 -19.41
C ILE A 319 42.15 -1.34 -19.99
N VAL A 320 43.33 -2.00 -19.98
CA VAL A 320 43.49 -3.38 -20.46
C VAL A 320 42.59 -4.33 -19.68
N TYR A 321 42.61 -4.22 -18.34
CA TYR A 321 41.75 -5.01 -17.46
C TYR A 321 40.26 -4.80 -17.77
N LEU A 322 39.79 -3.55 -17.86
CA LEU A 322 38.38 -3.23 -18.05
C LEU A 322 37.86 -3.65 -19.43
N ILE A 323 38.67 -3.47 -20.49
CA ILE A 323 38.36 -3.96 -21.82
C ILE A 323 38.31 -5.49 -21.82
N GLY A 324 39.31 -6.15 -21.22
CA GLY A 324 39.34 -7.62 -21.11
C GLY A 324 38.13 -8.18 -20.35
N ALA A 325 37.78 -7.58 -19.21
CA ALA A 325 36.60 -7.91 -18.44
C ALA A 325 35.31 -7.72 -19.25
N ALA A 326 35.19 -6.61 -19.99
CA ALA A 326 34.02 -6.35 -20.82
C ALA A 326 33.90 -7.32 -22.00
N LEU A 327 35.01 -7.70 -22.64
CA LEU A 327 35.02 -8.71 -23.69
C LEU A 327 34.65 -10.09 -23.16
N TRP A 328 35.12 -10.46 -21.96
CA TRP A 328 34.78 -11.73 -21.32
C TRP A 328 33.30 -11.81 -20.92
N LEU A 329 32.72 -10.70 -20.46
CA LEU A 329 31.30 -10.61 -20.09
C LEU A 329 30.37 -10.56 -21.32
N LEU A 330 30.87 -10.14 -22.48
CA LEU A 330 30.09 -9.93 -23.69
C LEU A 330 29.16 -11.09 -24.10
N PRO A 331 29.57 -12.39 -24.01
CA PRO A 331 28.70 -13.51 -24.38
C PRO A 331 27.60 -13.81 -23.35
N ARG A 332 27.75 -13.32 -22.10
CA ARG A 332 26.92 -13.70 -20.94
C ARG A 332 26.01 -12.57 -20.45
N ASP A 333 26.16 -11.38 -20.99
CA ASP A 333 25.57 -10.17 -20.45
C ASP A 333 24.43 -9.62 -21.33
N GLN A 334 23.41 -9.03 -20.70
CA GLN A 334 22.23 -8.45 -21.34
C GLN A 334 22.52 -7.04 -21.93
N GLY A 335 23.71 -6.85 -22.51
CA GLY A 335 24.08 -5.64 -23.26
C GLY A 335 24.80 -4.53 -22.46
N GLN A 336 25.04 -4.68 -21.15
CA GLN A 336 25.84 -3.76 -20.34
C GLN A 336 27.31 -3.65 -20.79
N ALA A 337 27.97 -4.78 -21.03
CA ALA A 337 29.33 -4.92 -21.51
C ALA A 337 29.48 -4.37 -22.92
N ARG A 338 28.48 -4.60 -23.79
CA ARG A 338 28.45 -4.01 -25.13
C ARG A 338 28.35 -2.48 -25.07
N ALA A 339 27.44 -1.95 -24.24
CA ALA A 339 27.34 -0.52 -24.04
C ALA A 339 28.61 0.05 -23.39
N PHE A 340 29.27 -0.69 -22.49
CA PHE A 340 30.53 -0.30 -21.88
C PHE A 340 31.64 -0.16 -22.93
N LEU A 341 31.83 -1.17 -23.79
CA LEU A 341 32.84 -1.14 -24.86
C LEU A 341 32.64 0.03 -25.83
N ILE A 342 31.38 0.38 -26.16
CA ILE A 342 31.10 1.52 -27.03
C ILE A 342 31.41 2.84 -26.31
N ILE A 343 30.90 3.02 -25.09
CA ILE A 343 30.95 4.29 -24.39
C ILE A 343 32.34 4.58 -23.81
N PHE A 344 32.96 3.61 -23.14
CA PHE A 344 34.32 3.74 -22.61
C PHE A 344 35.38 3.53 -23.68
N GLY A 345 35.12 2.72 -24.72
CA GLY A 345 36.10 2.49 -25.79
C GLY A 345 36.45 3.76 -26.56
N ILE A 346 35.47 4.61 -26.88
CA ILE A 346 35.72 5.91 -27.53
C ILE A 346 36.65 6.78 -26.69
N TYR A 347 36.41 6.83 -25.38
CA TYR A 347 37.27 7.56 -24.43
C TYR A 347 38.67 6.95 -24.33
N TYR A 348 38.77 5.63 -24.17
CA TYR A 348 40.05 4.94 -24.05
C TYR A 348 40.91 5.01 -25.31
N VAL A 349 40.31 5.05 -26.50
CA VAL A 349 41.05 5.36 -27.74
C VAL A 349 41.66 6.76 -27.66
N GLY A 350 40.89 7.76 -27.23
CA GLY A 350 41.39 9.13 -27.04
C GLY A 350 42.52 9.22 -26.00
N VAL A 351 42.41 8.48 -24.89
CA VAL A 351 43.46 8.37 -23.86
C VAL A 351 44.71 7.69 -24.42
N MET A 352 44.56 6.60 -25.17
CA MET A 352 45.68 5.88 -25.79
C MET A 352 46.42 6.73 -26.82
N VAL A 353 45.70 7.47 -27.67
CA VAL A 353 46.30 8.41 -28.64
C VAL A 353 47.12 9.49 -27.93
N SER A 354 46.58 10.08 -26.87
CA SER A 354 47.29 11.09 -26.07
C SER A 354 48.51 10.51 -25.35
N PHE A 355 48.40 9.29 -24.79
CA PHE A 355 49.53 8.59 -24.19
C PHE A 355 50.66 8.34 -25.20
N LEU A 356 50.34 7.74 -26.36
CA LEU A 356 51.34 7.46 -27.40
C LEU A 356 51.99 8.74 -27.95
N ARG A 357 51.21 9.83 -28.10
CA ARG A 357 51.76 11.15 -28.44
C ARG A 357 52.73 11.64 -27.38
N ASN A 358 52.34 11.60 -26.11
CA ASN A 358 53.17 12.07 -24.99
C ASN A 358 54.44 11.22 -24.78
N GLN A 359 54.47 9.98 -25.27
CA GLN A 359 55.66 9.11 -25.26
C GLN A 359 56.59 9.31 -26.46
N GLY A 360 56.22 10.15 -27.43
CA GLY A 360 57.03 10.34 -28.64
C GLY A 360 56.63 9.48 -29.85
N TRP A 361 55.66 8.57 -29.71
CA TRP A 361 55.38 7.56 -30.74
C TRP A 361 54.37 8.04 -31.79
N LEU A 362 53.54 9.02 -31.45
CA LEU A 362 52.64 9.69 -32.40
C LEU A 362 53.03 11.17 -32.55
N PRO A 363 52.94 11.74 -33.76
CA PRO A 363 53.21 13.16 -33.97
C PRO A 363 52.15 14.04 -33.27
N ALA A 364 52.58 15.22 -32.81
CA ALA A 364 51.67 16.26 -32.34
C ALA A 364 50.92 16.87 -33.54
N GLY A 365 49.66 17.21 -33.36
CA GLY A 365 48.82 17.74 -34.41
C GLY A 365 47.36 17.83 -34.01
N ALA A 366 46.55 18.56 -34.77
CA ALA A 366 45.17 18.90 -34.37
C ALA A 366 44.31 17.71 -33.94
N TRP A 367 44.46 16.55 -34.57
CA TRP A 367 43.74 15.33 -34.20
C TRP A 367 44.25 14.71 -32.90
N THR A 368 45.56 14.56 -32.73
CA THR A 368 46.14 13.94 -31.54
C THR A 368 46.01 14.86 -30.32
N ASP A 369 46.11 16.18 -30.53
CA ASP A 369 45.89 17.25 -29.54
C ASP A 369 44.52 17.18 -28.88
N ASN A 370 43.46 16.97 -29.68
CA ASN A 370 42.07 17.03 -29.22
C ASN A 370 41.43 15.65 -29.01
N ALA A 371 42.15 14.54 -29.21
CA ALA A 371 41.59 13.19 -29.15
C ALA A 371 40.95 12.86 -27.80
N THR A 372 41.60 13.26 -26.69
CA THR A 372 41.06 13.04 -25.33
C THR A 372 39.86 13.92 -25.04
N ALA A 373 39.88 15.20 -25.44
CA ALA A 373 38.76 16.13 -25.27
C ALA A 373 37.49 15.61 -25.96
N VAL A 374 37.60 15.27 -27.25
CA VAL A 374 36.49 14.75 -28.06
C VAL A 374 35.99 13.41 -27.51
N GLY A 375 36.92 12.52 -27.15
CA GLY A 375 36.59 11.22 -26.55
C GLY A 375 35.84 11.38 -25.22
N THR A 376 36.26 12.32 -24.38
CA THR A 376 35.63 12.65 -23.10
C THR A 376 34.22 13.20 -23.29
N LEU A 377 34.03 14.20 -24.16
CA LEU A 377 32.71 14.79 -24.40
C LEU A 377 31.69 13.76 -24.91
N LEU A 378 32.08 12.94 -25.90
CA LEU A 378 31.22 11.88 -26.43
C LEU A 378 30.92 10.81 -25.37
N HIS A 379 31.93 10.41 -24.59
CA HIS A 379 31.77 9.46 -23.50
C HIS A 379 30.80 9.96 -22.45
N LEU A 380 30.96 11.20 -21.97
CA LEU A 380 30.09 11.81 -20.96
C LEU A 380 28.65 11.98 -21.48
N LEU A 381 28.47 12.39 -22.74
CA LEU A 381 27.15 12.47 -23.35
C LEU A 381 26.46 11.10 -23.38
N LEU A 382 27.15 10.07 -23.87
CA LEU A 382 26.58 8.73 -23.95
C LEU A 382 26.35 8.10 -22.56
N MET A 383 27.23 8.37 -21.59
CA MET A 383 27.05 7.95 -20.21
C MET A 383 25.82 8.60 -19.58
N SER A 384 25.62 9.89 -19.80
CA SER A 384 24.44 10.63 -19.35
C SER A 384 23.14 10.00 -19.88
N MET A 385 23.07 9.70 -21.18
CA MET A 385 21.92 9.03 -21.78
C MET A 385 21.67 7.64 -21.19
N ARG A 386 22.74 6.87 -20.93
CA ARG A 386 22.66 5.54 -20.34
C ARG A 386 22.17 5.59 -18.88
N LEU A 387 22.67 6.52 -18.08
CA LEU A 387 22.24 6.73 -16.69
C LEU A 387 20.76 7.09 -16.61
N ASN A 388 20.30 8.02 -17.45
CA ASN A 388 18.90 8.44 -17.49
C ASN A 388 17.97 7.25 -17.86
N ARG A 389 18.31 6.48 -18.89
CA ARG A 389 17.52 5.29 -19.28
C ARG A 389 17.47 4.23 -18.17
N ARG A 390 18.59 4.00 -17.48
CA ARG A 390 18.65 3.05 -16.37
C ARG A 390 17.75 3.50 -15.22
N TYR A 391 17.74 4.79 -14.91
CA TYR A 391 16.85 5.35 -13.89
C TYR A 391 15.38 5.23 -14.29
N ASP A 392 15.03 5.57 -15.53
CA ASP A 392 13.66 5.41 -16.02
C ASP A 392 13.18 3.96 -15.93
N GLN A 393 14.06 3.00 -16.22
CA GLN A 393 13.75 1.58 -16.05
C GLN A 393 13.52 1.22 -14.59
N LEU A 394 14.43 1.60 -13.68
CA LEU A 394 14.28 1.33 -12.25
C LEU A 394 13.02 1.98 -11.67
N ARG A 395 12.66 3.18 -12.13
CA ARG A 395 11.44 3.87 -11.72
C ARG A 395 10.19 3.10 -12.16
N ARG A 396 10.13 2.66 -13.42
CA ARG A 396 9.00 1.83 -13.92
C ARG A 396 8.89 0.51 -13.18
N GLU A 397 10.01 -0.15 -12.88
CA GLU A 397 10.03 -1.39 -12.10
C GLU A 397 9.50 -1.17 -10.68
N LYS A 398 9.89 -0.05 -10.03
CA LYS A 398 9.37 0.36 -8.71
C LYS A 398 7.87 0.66 -8.75
N GLU A 399 7.40 1.43 -9.72
CA GLU A 399 5.99 1.76 -9.91
C GLU A 399 5.16 0.49 -10.17
N ALA A 400 5.65 -0.44 -11.00
CA ALA A 400 5.00 -1.72 -11.24
C ALA A 400 4.97 -2.62 -9.98
N ALA A 401 6.03 -2.63 -9.19
CA ALA A 401 6.07 -3.36 -7.92
C ALA A 401 5.07 -2.78 -6.90
N GLN A 402 4.97 -1.46 -6.82
CA GLN A 402 4.01 -0.78 -5.96
C GLN A 402 2.57 -1.04 -6.39
N ALA A 403 2.27 -1.01 -7.69
CA ALA A 403 0.96 -1.36 -8.23
C ALA A 403 0.57 -2.81 -7.90
N ARG A 404 1.51 -3.76 -7.99
CA ARG A 404 1.28 -5.15 -7.58
C ARG A 404 0.95 -5.27 -6.10
N LEU A 405 1.65 -4.54 -5.23
CA LEU A 405 1.36 -4.54 -3.79
C LEU A 405 -0.04 -4.01 -3.49
N VAL A 406 -0.43 -2.88 -4.10
CA VAL A 406 -1.78 -2.32 -3.94
C VAL A 406 -2.85 -3.33 -4.39
N HIS A 407 -2.64 -4.01 -5.52
CA HIS A 407 -3.57 -5.02 -6.01
C HIS A 407 -3.66 -6.24 -5.06
N VAL A 408 -2.55 -6.67 -4.46
CA VAL A 408 -2.56 -7.79 -3.50
C VAL A 408 -3.30 -7.41 -2.22
N VAL A 409 -3.03 -6.21 -1.68
CA VAL A 409 -3.71 -5.68 -0.49
C VAL A 409 -5.22 -5.49 -0.76
N GLY A 410 -5.60 -4.94 -1.91
CA GLY A 410 -7.00 -4.81 -2.32
C GLY A 410 -7.73 -6.16 -2.32
N ARG A 411 -7.14 -7.19 -2.96
CA ARG A 411 -7.70 -8.55 -2.95
C ARG A 411 -7.82 -9.18 -1.56
N GLN A 412 -6.91 -8.86 -0.64
CA GLN A 412 -7.01 -9.33 0.74
C GLN A 412 -8.12 -8.61 1.49
N ASN A 413 -8.27 -7.30 1.28
CA ASN A 413 -9.35 -6.53 1.88
C ASN A 413 -10.73 -7.00 1.40
N ASP A 414 -10.90 -7.22 0.09
CA ASP A 414 -12.16 -7.74 -0.47
C ASP A 414 -12.54 -9.10 0.15
N ARG A 415 -11.56 -10.01 0.28
CA ARG A 415 -11.77 -11.31 0.92
C ARG A 415 -12.16 -11.19 2.39
N LEU A 416 -11.51 -10.28 3.13
CA LEU A 416 -11.82 -10.04 4.53
C LEU A 416 -13.21 -9.41 4.67
N GLU A 417 -13.59 -8.49 3.80
CA GLU A 417 -14.93 -7.90 3.78
C GLU A 417 -16.01 -8.96 3.51
N ASP A 418 -15.78 -9.86 2.55
CA ASP A 418 -16.69 -10.98 2.28
C ASP A 418 -16.78 -11.95 3.46
N GLU A 419 -15.66 -12.28 4.10
CA GLU A 419 -15.64 -13.17 5.27
C GLU A 419 -16.32 -12.54 6.48
N VAL A 420 -16.07 -11.25 6.76
CA VAL A 420 -16.76 -10.49 7.81
C VAL A 420 -18.25 -10.41 7.50
N ARG A 421 -18.66 -10.15 6.25
CA ARG A 421 -20.07 -10.10 5.85
C ARG A 421 -20.74 -11.45 6.08
N LYS A 422 -20.08 -12.55 5.70
CA LYS A 422 -20.57 -13.92 5.92
C LYS A 422 -20.71 -14.24 7.41
N ARG A 423 -19.67 -13.98 8.21
CA ARG A 423 -19.71 -14.19 9.67
C ARG A 423 -20.77 -13.34 10.36
N THR A 424 -20.97 -12.11 9.91
CA THR A 424 -22.00 -11.22 10.43
C THR A 424 -23.40 -11.75 10.09
N ALA A 425 -23.60 -12.29 8.89
CA ALA A 425 -24.87 -12.92 8.51
C ALA A 425 -25.13 -14.22 9.31
N ASP A 426 -24.12 -15.09 9.46
CA ASP A 426 -24.21 -16.33 10.24
C ASP A 426 -24.57 -16.02 11.71
N LEU A 427 -23.90 -15.03 12.32
CA LEU A 427 -24.17 -14.60 13.70
C LEU A 427 -25.58 -14.01 13.86
N ARG A 428 -26.06 -13.23 12.88
CA ARG A 428 -27.45 -12.72 12.91
C ARG A 428 -28.45 -13.88 12.87
N GLY A 429 -28.22 -14.88 12.03
CA GLY A 429 -29.05 -16.08 11.97
C GLY A 429 -29.08 -16.84 13.30
N GLU A 430 -27.94 -17.00 13.97
CA GLU A 430 -27.87 -17.67 15.28
C GLU A 430 -28.60 -16.85 16.37
N ILE A 431 -28.45 -15.52 16.37
CA ILE A 431 -29.17 -14.64 17.30
C ILE A 431 -30.69 -14.74 17.11
N GLU A 432 -31.16 -14.68 15.87
CA GLU A 432 -32.60 -14.84 15.57
C GLU A 432 -33.13 -16.20 16.02
N GLN A 433 -32.38 -17.28 15.79
CA GLN A 433 -32.75 -18.61 16.26
C GLN A 433 -32.82 -18.70 17.79
N ARG A 434 -31.83 -18.15 18.50
CA ARG A 434 -31.82 -18.11 19.96
C ARG A 434 -33.01 -17.32 20.51
N GLN A 435 -33.34 -16.18 19.90
CA GLN A 435 -34.49 -15.38 20.32
C GLN A 435 -35.81 -16.13 20.14
N ARG A 436 -35.99 -16.86 19.04
CA ARG A 436 -37.18 -17.71 18.84
C ARG A 436 -37.29 -18.80 19.91
N LEU A 437 -36.21 -19.53 20.15
CA LEU A 437 -36.17 -20.55 21.19
C LEU A 437 -36.46 -19.99 22.59
N GLU A 438 -35.98 -18.79 22.89
CA GLU A 438 -36.27 -18.12 24.17
C GLU A 438 -37.75 -17.74 24.30
N VAL A 439 -38.37 -17.25 23.23
CA VAL A 439 -39.82 -16.95 23.22
C VAL A 439 -40.65 -18.22 23.40
N ASP A 440 -40.33 -19.29 22.67
CA ASP A 440 -41.04 -20.57 22.77
C ASP A 440 -40.91 -21.18 24.16
N LEU A 441 -39.70 -21.13 24.75
CA LEU A 441 -39.46 -21.61 26.10
C LEU A 441 -40.25 -20.83 27.15
N ARG A 442 -40.33 -19.50 27.01
CA ARG A 442 -41.14 -18.66 27.91
C ARG A 442 -42.62 -19.01 27.81
N ALA A 443 -43.14 -19.19 26.60
CA ALA A 443 -44.53 -19.58 26.39
C ALA A 443 -44.84 -20.96 27.02
N ALA A 444 -43.96 -21.94 26.83
CA ALA A 444 -44.10 -23.27 27.44
C ALA A 444 -44.03 -23.24 28.97
N LEU A 445 -43.15 -22.40 29.54
CA LEU A 445 -43.06 -22.26 31.00
C LEU A 445 -44.32 -21.61 31.60
N GLU A 446 -44.93 -20.65 30.89
CA GLU A 446 -46.17 -20.03 31.34
C GLU A 446 -47.35 -21.01 31.32
N THR A 447 -47.46 -21.85 30.28
CA THR A 447 -48.52 -22.86 30.21
C THR A 447 -48.37 -23.90 31.31
N GLU A 448 -47.15 -24.37 31.57
CA GLU A 448 -46.87 -25.29 32.68
C GLU A 448 -47.26 -24.67 34.04
N ARG A 449 -46.89 -23.41 34.27
CA ARG A 449 -47.24 -22.70 35.52
C ARG A 449 -48.75 -22.56 35.71
N ARG A 450 -49.50 -22.21 34.67
CA ARG A 450 -50.97 -22.11 34.74
C ARG A 450 -51.60 -23.46 35.07
N ALA A 451 -51.18 -24.53 34.38
CA ALA A 451 -51.67 -25.88 34.66
C ALA A 451 -51.39 -26.32 36.10
N LYS A 452 -50.18 -26.06 36.59
CA LYS A 452 -49.79 -26.36 37.97
C LYS A 452 -50.63 -25.59 38.99
N GLN A 453 -50.91 -24.31 38.74
CA GLN A 453 -51.72 -23.49 39.65
C GLN A 453 -53.16 -24.01 39.74
N SER A 454 -53.80 -24.32 38.61
CA SER A 454 -55.15 -24.91 38.60
C SER A 454 -55.23 -26.24 39.37
N GLN A 455 -54.18 -27.06 39.28
CA GLN A 455 -54.10 -28.31 40.05
C GLN A 455 -54.04 -28.07 41.57
N VAL A 456 -53.29 -27.05 42.01
CA VAL A 456 -53.19 -26.70 43.43
C VAL A 456 -54.53 -26.22 43.98
N ASP A 457 -55.22 -25.35 43.24
CA ASP A 457 -56.52 -24.79 43.65
C ASP A 457 -57.60 -25.89 43.76
N PHE A 458 -57.55 -26.90 42.87
CA PHE A 458 -58.42 -28.09 42.93
C PHE A 458 -58.26 -28.89 44.22
N VAL A 459 -57.03 -29.24 44.57
CA VAL A 459 -56.75 -30.09 45.75
C VAL A 459 -57.24 -29.40 47.03
N ALA A 460 -57.10 -28.07 47.11
CA ALA A 460 -57.57 -27.28 48.24
C ALA A 460 -59.10 -27.31 48.38
N MET A 461 -59.84 -27.15 47.27
CA MET A 461 -61.31 -27.11 47.27
C MET A 461 -61.93 -28.47 47.62
N VAL A 462 -61.51 -29.57 46.97
CA VAL A 462 -62.04 -30.92 47.25
C VAL A 462 -61.84 -31.31 48.71
N SER A 463 -60.66 -30.99 49.24
CA SER A 463 -60.32 -31.26 50.65
C SER A 463 -61.28 -30.57 51.63
N HIS A 464 -61.75 -29.37 51.29
CA HIS A 464 -62.68 -28.60 52.13
C HIS A 464 -64.12 -29.17 52.07
N GLU A 465 -64.62 -29.46 50.87
CA GLU A 465 -66.01 -29.92 50.69
C GLU A 465 -66.22 -31.38 51.14
N PHE A 466 -65.18 -32.23 51.10
CA PHE A 466 -65.27 -33.60 51.63
C PHE A 466 -65.20 -33.66 53.16
N ARG A 467 -64.48 -32.73 53.81
CA ARG A 467 -64.26 -32.75 55.27
C ARG A 467 -65.58 -32.72 56.05
N THR A 468 -66.54 -31.93 55.60
CA THR A 468 -67.83 -31.72 56.28
C THR A 468 -68.73 -32.97 56.29
N PRO A 469 -69.08 -33.60 55.15
CA PRO A 469 -69.87 -34.84 55.15
C PRO A 469 -69.12 -36.00 55.81
N LEU A 470 -67.80 -36.08 55.66
CA LEU A 470 -66.99 -37.12 56.33
C LEU A 470 -67.04 -36.98 57.86
N ALA A 471 -66.98 -35.75 58.39
CA ALA A 471 -67.14 -35.47 59.81
C ALA A 471 -68.53 -35.85 60.33
N ILE A 472 -69.59 -35.61 59.54
CA ILE A 472 -70.96 -36.00 59.89
C ILE A 472 -71.09 -37.53 59.91
N ILE A 473 -70.54 -38.23 58.92
CA ILE A 473 -70.52 -39.70 58.86
C ILE A 473 -69.80 -40.25 60.08
N HIS A 474 -68.59 -39.75 60.34
CA HIS A 474 -67.77 -40.19 61.46
C HIS A 474 -68.48 -39.98 62.81
N THR A 475 -69.00 -38.78 63.05
CA THR A 475 -69.68 -38.44 64.32
C THR A 475 -70.96 -39.25 64.50
N THR A 476 -71.76 -39.40 63.45
CA THR A 476 -73.04 -40.15 63.51
C THR A 476 -72.80 -41.64 63.71
N ALA A 477 -71.81 -42.22 63.01
CA ALA A 477 -71.40 -43.61 63.22
C ALA A 477 -70.89 -43.83 64.66
N GLN A 478 -70.09 -42.89 65.21
CA GLN A 478 -69.61 -42.97 66.59
C GLN A 478 -70.76 -42.87 67.62
N GLN A 479 -71.78 -42.05 67.35
CA GLN A 479 -72.97 -41.94 68.20
C GLN A 479 -73.82 -43.22 68.18
N ILE A 480 -73.91 -43.91 67.04
CA ILE A 480 -74.56 -45.23 66.95
C ILE A 480 -73.77 -46.26 67.76
N ALA A 481 -72.45 -46.32 67.57
CA ALA A 481 -71.58 -47.27 68.28
C ALA A 481 -71.59 -47.10 69.81
N LYS A 482 -71.73 -45.87 70.32
CA LYS A 482 -71.76 -45.58 71.77
C LYS A 482 -73.10 -45.87 72.45
N ASN A 483 -74.19 -46.07 71.72
CA ASN A 483 -75.52 -46.23 72.32
C ASN A 483 -76.37 -47.19 71.48
N LEU A 484 -76.01 -48.48 71.55
CA LEU A 484 -76.58 -49.55 70.73
C LEU A 484 -78.03 -49.90 71.13
N ASP A 485 -78.41 -49.68 72.39
CA ASP A 485 -79.76 -49.95 72.94
C ASP A 485 -80.74 -48.78 72.74
N ALA A 486 -80.37 -47.77 71.95
CA ALA A 486 -81.23 -46.61 71.70
C ALA A 486 -82.54 -47.01 71.00
N ALA A 487 -83.63 -46.31 71.34
CA ALA A 487 -84.94 -46.50 70.73
C ALA A 487 -84.86 -46.51 69.19
N ARG A 488 -85.58 -47.46 68.57
CA ARG A 488 -85.51 -47.76 67.12
C ARG A 488 -85.65 -46.51 66.24
N GLU A 489 -86.49 -45.55 66.63
CA GLU A 489 -86.66 -44.27 65.92
C GLU A 489 -85.39 -43.40 65.90
N LYS A 490 -84.64 -43.31 67.01
CA LYS A 490 -83.39 -42.54 67.09
C LYS A 490 -82.28 -43.19 66.26
N THR A 491 -82.20 -44.51 66.28
CA THR A 491 -81.24 -45.25 65.45
C THR A 491 -81.57 -45.10 63.97
N LEU A 492 -82.85 -45.15 63.59
CA LEU A 492 -83.29 -44.90 62.22
C LEU A 492 -82.95 -43.48 61.75
N ALA A 493 -83.21 -42.45 62.57
CA ALA A 493 -82.84 -41.07 62.24
C ALA A 493 -81.33 -40.89 62.02
N ARG A 494 -80.49 -41.57 62.81
CA ARG A 494 -79.03 -41.56 62.63
C ARG A 494 -78.59 -42.28 61.35
N CYS A 495 -79.19 -43.42 61.02
CA CYS A 495 -78.94 -44.11 59.75
C CYS A 495 -79.36 -43.25 58.54
N LEU A 496 -80.46 -42.51 58.65
CA LEU A 496 -80.91 -41.58 57.62
C LEU A 496 -79.90 -40.42 57.45
N ASN A 497 -79.35 -39.87 58.55
CA ASN A 497 -78.31 -38.85 58.49
C ASN A 497 -77.01 -39.35 57.85
N LEU A 498 -76.59 -40.58 58.16
CA LEU A 498 -75.45 -41.24 57.50
C LEU A 498 -75.68 -41.39 56.00
N ARG A 499 -76.85 -41.93 55.62
CA ARG A 499 -77.22 -42.10 54.21
C ARG A 499 -77.26 -40.77 53.48
N ALA A 500 -77.84 -39.72 54.09
CA ALA A 500 -77.88 -38.39 53.50
C ALA A 500 -76.48 -37.75 53.38
N ALA A 501 -75.54 -38.02 54.30
CA ALA A 501 -74.17 -37.55 54.19
C ALA A 501 -73.38 -38.32 53.10
N ALA A 502 -73.60 -39.63 52.96
CA ALA A 502 -73.00 -40.45 51.90
C ALA A 502 -73.53 -40.06 50.50
N GLN A 503 -74.86 -39.91 50.36
CA GLN A 503 -75.48 -39.44 49.11
C GLN A 503 -74.99 -38.05 48.71
N ARG A 504 -74.71 -37.18 49.69
CA ARG A 504 -74.08 -35.87 49.42
C ARG A 504 -72.67 -36.01 48.86
N MET A 505 -71.83 -36.90 49.39
CA MET A 505 -70.49 -37.13 48.79
C MET A 505 -70.59 -37.71 47.38
N THR A 506 -71.52 -38.63 47.12
CA THR A 506 -71.75 -39.16 45.78
C THR A 506 -72.17 -38.06 44.81
N ALA A 507 -73.13 -37.20 45.21
CA ALA A 507 -73.56 -36.08 44.39
C ALA A 507 -72.42 -35.08 44.10
N LEU A 508 -71.53 -34.79 45.06
CA LEU A 508 -70.36 -33.94 44.84
C LEU A 508 -69.37 -34.54 43.83
N VAL A 509 -69.18 -35.87 43.86
CA VAL A 509 -68.33 -36.59 42.89
C VAL A 509 -68.96 -36.57 41.50
N ASP A 510 -70.27 -36.83 41.41
CA ASP A 510 -70.99 -36.82 40.13
C ASP A 510 -71.06 -35.41 39.51
N GLU A 511 -71.26 -34.37 40.33
CA GLU A 511 -71.24 -32.96 39.90
C GLU A 511 -69.86 -32.56 39.36
N TYR A 512 -68.78 -33.04 40.00
CA TYR A 512 -67.41 -32.85 39.51
C TYR A 512 -67.13 -33.60 38.21
N LEU A 513 -67.45 -34.90 38.14
CA LEU A 513 -67.21 -35.71 36.93
C LEU A 513 -67.99 -35.17 35.74
N THR A 514 -69.18 -34.64 35.97
CA THR A 514 -69.97 -33.93 34.95
C THR A 514 -69.25 -32.66 34.50
N SER A 515 -68.79 -31.81 35.44
CA SER A 515 -68.06 -30.59 35.11
C SER A 515 -66.73 -30.84 34.36
N ASP A 516 -65.96 -31.84 34.76
CA ASP A 516 -64.65 -32.18 34.18
C ASP A 516 -64.80 -32.76 32.76
N ARG A 517 -65.82 -33.61 32.55
CA ARG A 517 -66.19 -34.10 31.22
C ARG A 517 -66.67 -32.97 30.30
N MET A 518 -67.33 -31.95 30.83
CA MET A 518 -67.78 -30.80 30.04
C MET A 518 -66.60 -29.94 29.61
N GLU A 519 -65.66 -29.62 30.50
CA GLU A 519 -64.43 -28.86 30.17
C GLU A 519 -63.51 -29.60 29.19
N ALA A 520 -63.41 -30.92 29.32
CA ALA A 520 -62.64 -31.74 28.40
C ALA A 520 -63.30 -31.91 27.01
N GLY A 521 -64.51 -31.36 26.80
CA GLY A 521 -65.30 -31.56 25.58
C GLY A 521 -65.76 -33.02 25.38
N GLN A 522 -65.74 -33.81 26.46
CA GLN A 522 -66.02 -35.26 26.44
C GLN A 522 -67.47 -35.59 26.84
N THR A 523 -68.30 -34.59 27.14
CA THR A 523 -69.72 -34.81 27.40
C THR A 523 -70.44 -34.99 26.08
N PRO A 524 -71.07 -36.16 25.82
CA PRO A 524 -71.82 -36.37 24.59
C PRO A 524 -73.06 -35.47 24.61
N PHE A 525 -73.02 -34.38 23.84
CA PHE A 525 -74.17 -33.52 23.58
C PHE A 525 -74.99 -34.15 22.44
N GLN A 526 -76.22 -34.59 22.73
CA GLN A 526 -77.08 -35.26 21.75
C GLN A 526 -78.37 -34.47 21.54
N PRO A 527 -78.30 -33.28 20.92
CA PRO A 527 -79.49 -32.49 20.64
C PRO A 527 -80.37 -33.24 19.64
N ARG A 528 -81.65 -33.38 19.99
CA ARG A 528 -82.67 -33.98 19.12
C ARG A 528 -83.92 -33.12 19.10
N PRO A 529 -84.72 -33.16 18.02
CA PRO A 529 -86.05 -32.56 18.03
C PRO A 529 -86.89 -33.25 19.11
N CYS A 530 -87.37 -32.47 20.08
CA CYS A 530 -88.29 -32.90 21.12
C CYS A 530 -89.65 -32.29 20.82
N GLU A 531 -90.66 -33.13 20.60
CA GLU A 531 -92.04 -32.70 20.36
C GLU A 531 -92.65 -32.06 21.61
N ARG A 532 -93.69 -31.26 21.43
CA ARG A 532 -94.40 -30.59 22.53
C ARG A 532 -94.79 -31.52 23.68
N ASP A 533 -95.28 -32.72 23.38
CA ASP A 533 -95.73 -33.70 24.38
C ASP A 533 -94.56 -34.23 25.23
N GLU A 534 -93.38 -34.41 24.63
CA GLU A 534 -92.17 -34.83 25.36
C GLU A 534 -91.61 -33.73 26.25
N LEU A 535 -91.70 -32.47 25.81
CA LEU A 535 -91.35 -31.32 26.64
C LEU A 535 -92.33 -31.17 27.80
N LEU A 536 -93.62 -31.36 27.55
CA LEU A 536 -94.66 -31.35 28.58
C LEU A 536 -94.35 -32.40 29.66
N GLU A 537 -94.07 -33.65 29.27
CA GLU A 537 -93.69 -34.74 30.17
C GLU A 537 -92.42 -34.41 30.95
N LEU A 538 -91.40 -33.82 30.31
CA LEU A 538 -90.17 -33.39 30.98
C LEU A 538 -90.44 -32.37 32.10
N PHE A 539 -91.27 -31.37 31.85
CA PHE A 539 -91.62 -30.33 32.83
C PHE A 539 -92.55 -30.87 33.93
N GLU A 540 -93.52 -31.72 33.58
CA GLU A 540 -94.39 -32.39 34.56
C GLU A 540 -93.58 -33.29 35.51
N ASP A 541 -92.68 -34.11 34.97
CA ASP A 541 -91.74 -34.93 35.75
C ASP A 541 -90.86 -34.07 36.66
N LEU A 542 -90.34 -32.96 36.13
CA LEU A 542 -89.47 -32.06 36.88
C LEU A 542 -90.21 -31.37 38.05
N VAL A 543 -91.49 -31.05 37.88
CA VAL A 543 -92.33 -30.51 38.96
C VAL A 543 -92.67 -31.60 39.98
N ALA A 544 -92.93 -32.84 39.53
CA ALA A 544 -93.24 -33.99 40.38
C ALA A 544 -92.07 -34.43 41.29
N ASP A 545 -90.82 -34.05 40.97
CA ASP A 545 -89.65 -34.25 41.82
C ASP A 545 -89.71 -33.46 43.15
N TRP A 546 -90.65 -32.52 43.29
CA TRP A 546 -90.81 -31.64 44.45
C TRP A 546 -92.16 -31.87 45.17
N PRO A 547 -92.28 -31.53 46.48
CA PRO A 547 -93.55 -31.66 47.19
C PRO A 547 -94.70 -30.87 46.55
N ASP A 548 -95.93 -31.39 46.62
CA ASP A 548 -97.11 -30.76 46.04
C ASP A 548 -97.23 -29.27 46.42
N GLY A 549 -97.35 -28.41 45.41
CA GLY A 549 -97.45 -26.96 45.56
C GLY A 549 -96.14 -26.22 45.85
N ARG A 550 -95.00 -26.93 45.94
CA ARG A 550 -93.68 -26.29 46.16
C ARG A 550 -93.14 -25.63 44.90
N VAL A 551 -93.30 -26.28 43.75
CA VAL A 551 -93.02 -25.70 42.43
C VAL A 551 -94.36 -25.53 41.72
N VAL A 552 -94.64 -24.31 41.29
CA VAL A 552 -95.85 -23.97 40.53
C VAL A 552 -95.39 -23.63 39.12
N TRP A 553 -95.72 -24.52 38.18
CA TRP A 553 -95.50 -24.28 36.76
C TRP A 553 -96.60 -23.39 36.20
N GLN A 554 -96.21 -22.24 35.68
CA GLN A 554 -97.08 -21.27 35.04
C GLN A 554 -96.66 -21.17 33.57
N GLY A 555 -97.61 -21.31 32.64
CA GLY A 555 -97.34 -21.16 31.20
C GLY A 555 -97.32 -22.48 30.41
N SER A 556 -98.28 -22.60 29.50
CA SER A 556 -98.44 -23.72 28.54
C SER A 556 -97.98 -23.34 27.12
N HIS A 557 -97.09 -22.35 27.02
CA HIS A 557 -96.55 -21.81 25.77
C HIS A 557 -95.30 -22.55 25.28
N LEU A 558 -95.38 -23.88 25.28
CA LEU A 558 -94.35 -24.73 24.67
C LEU A 558 -94.45 -24.65 23.14
N PRO A 559 -93.32 -24.52 22.41
CA PRO A 559 -93.31 -24.61 20.96
C PRO A 559 -93.74 -26.01 20.50
N PRO A 560 -94.18 -26.17 19.24
CA PRO A 560 -94.54 -27.48 18.70
C PRO A 560 -93.36 -28.46 18.75
N GLN A 561 -92.13 -27.95 18.62
CA GLN A 561 -90.90 -28.73 18.66
C GLN A 561 -89.74 -27.84 19.15
N LEU A 562 -88.81 -28.39 19.93
CA LEU A 562 -87.56 -27.74 20.35
C LEU A 562 -86.38 -28.70 20.14
N VAL A 563 -85.29 -28.23 19.52
CA VAL A 563 -84.06 -29.03 19.38
C VAL A 563 -83.23 -28.86 20.65
N CYS A 564 -83.23 -29.88 21.50
CA CYS A 564 -82.45 -29.87 22.75
C CYS A 564 -81.96 -31.27 23.13
N ASP A 565 -81.02 -31.32 24.06
CA ASP A 565 -80.67 -32.54 24.79
C ASP A 565 -81.53 -32.58 26.06
N PRO A 566 -82.60 -33.41 26.11
CA PRO A 566 -83.54 -33.41 27.24
C PRO A 566 -82.87 -33.86 28.54
N GLY A 567 -81.81 -34.67 28.47
CA GLY A 567 -81.06 -35.11 29.65
C GLY A 567 -80.27 -33.97 30.27
N LEU A 568 -79.52 -33.23 29.46
CA LEU A 568 -78.80 -32.05 29.94
C LEU A 568 -79.75 -30.91 30.35
N LEU A 569 -80.85 -30.73 29.63
CA LEU A 569 -81.88 -29.75 30.00
C LEU A 569 -82.47 -30.07 31.38
N ARG A 570 -82.81 -31.34 31.66
CA ARG A 570 -83.24 -31.79 32.99
C ARG A 570 -82.20 -31.46 34.06
N VAL A 571 -80.91 -31.66 33.79
CA VAL A 571 -79.82 -31.34 34.73
C VAL A 571 -79.74 -29.84 35.01
N ALA A 572 -79.81 -28.99 33.98
CA ALA A 572 -79.78 -27.54 34.16
C ALA A 572 -80.99 -27.05 34.98
N LEU A 573 -82.20 -27.49 34.64
CA LEU A 573 -83.42 -27.06 35.31
C LEU A 573 -83.49 -27.56 36.75
N ARG A 574 -83.07 -28.81 37.01
CA ARG A 574 -82.99 -29.34 38.38
C ARG A 574 -81.98 -28.55 39.23
N ASN A 575 -80.87 -28.10 38.65
CA ASN A 575 -79.92 -27.23 39.36
C ASN A 575 -80.52 -25.86 39.68
N LEU A 576 -81.25 -25.24 38.74
CA LEU A 576 -81.94 -23.97 38.97
C LEU A 576 -83.02 -24.10 40.04
N LEU A 577 -83.87 -25.13 39.97
CA LEU A 577 -84.92 -25.38 40.96
C LEU A 577 -84.35 -25.73 42.34
N ALA A 578 -83.29 -26.54 42.41
CA ALA A 578 -82.62 -26.84 43.68
C ALA A 578 -81.89 -25.62 44.26
N ASN A 579 -81.45 -24.68 43.42
CA ASN A 579 -80.97 -23.39 43.89
C ASN A 579 -82.13 -22.56 44.45
N ALA A 580 -83.22 -22.43 43.71
CA ALA A 580 -84.40 -21.68 44.14
C ALA A 580 -85.02 -22.23 45.44
N ASP A 581 -85.15 -23.55 45.57
CA ASP A 581 -85.72 -24.20 46.76
C ASP A 581 -84.92 -23.91 48.03
N ARG A 582 -83.58 -23.95 47.95
CA ARG A 582 -82.69 -23.63 49.07
C ARG A 582 -82.88 -22.22 49.61
N HIS A 583 -83.36 -21.30 48.77
CA HIS A 583 -83.55 -19.89 49.11
C HIS A 583 -85.02 -19.51 49.30
N THR A 584 -85.96 -20.45 49.13
CA THR A 584 -87.40 -20.18 49.27
C THR A 584 -87.88 -20.57 50.69
N PRO A 585 -88.49 -19.64 51.46
CA PRO A 585 -89.06 -19.96 52.78
C PRO A 585 -90.14 -21.06 52.73
N ALA A 586 -90.36 -21.77 53.83
CA ALA A 586 -91.42 -22.77 53.93
C ALA A 586 -92.81 -22.12 53.72
N GLY A 587 -93.69 -22.80 52.96
CA GLY A 587 -95.03 -22.31 52.64
C GLY A 587 -95.10 -21.34 51.45
N HIS A 588 -93.97 -20.98 50.83
CA HIS A 588 -93.93 -20.22 49.58
C HIS A 588 -93.60 -21.14 48.40
N ALA A 589 -94.16 -20.82 47.23
CA ALA A 589 -93.94 -21.55 45.99
C ALA A 589 -92.80 -20.94 45.15
N ILE A 590 -92.09 -21.81 44.44
CA ILE A 590 -91.16 -21.46 43.36
C ILE A 590 -91.98 -21.40 42.08
N VAL A 591 -91.87 -20.32 41.33
CA VAL A 591 -92.56 -20.16 40.05
C VAL A 591 -91.61 -20.59 38.94
N LEU A 592 -92.01 -21.62 38.19
CA LEU A 592 -91.38 -22.01 36.95
C LEU A 592 -92.24 -21.46 35.81
N ASP A 593 -91.72 -20.48 35.08
CA ASP A 593 -92.41 -19.83 33.96
C ASP A 593 -91.71 -20.18 32.65
N VAL A 594 -92.48 -20.59 31.66
CA VAL A 594 -91.94 -21.02 30.35
C VAL A 594 -92.59 -20.15 29.28
N VAL A 595 -91.78 -19.29 28.66
CA VAL A 595 -92.24 -18.32 27.67
C VAL A 595 -91.48 -18.46 26.35
N PRO A 596 -92.11 -18.14 25.20
CA PRO A 596 -91.41 -18.14 23.93
C PRO A 596 -90.24 -17.13 23.94
N ALA A 597 -89.06 -17.56 23.52
CA ALA A 597 -87.93 -16.67 23.26
C ALA A 597 -88.02 -16.09 21.83
N GLU A 598 -87.21 -15.08 21.54
CA GLU A 598 -87.08 -14.54 20.18
C GLU A 598 -86.63 -15.65 19.20
N ALA A 599 -87.03 -15.54 17.92
CA ALA A 599 -86.67 -16.47 16.84
C ALA A 599 -87.17 -17.94 16.96
N GLY A 600 -88.09 -18.25 17.89
CA GLY A 600 -88.76 -19.55 17.96
C GLY A 600 -88.24 -20.49 19.05
N GLY A 601 -87.32 -20.01 19.89
CA GLY A 601 -86.77 -20.73 21.03
C GLY A 601 -87.62 -20.66 22.30
N LEU A 602 -87.03 -21.06 23.43
CA LEU A 602 -87.67 -21.16 24.74
C LEU A 602 -86.90 -20.38 25.80
N ASP A 603 -87.56 -19.53 26.57
CA ASP A 603 -87.01 -18.87 27.75
C ASP A 603 -87.67 -19.44 29.02
N ILE A 604 -86.86 -20.15 29.81
CA ILE A 604 -87.30 -20.85 31.01
C ILE A 604 -86.84 -20.06 32.23
N ARG A 605 -87.81 -19.53 32.98
CA ARG A 605 -87.57 -18.63 34.11
C ARG A 605 -87.90 -19.35 35.42
N VAL A 606 -86.93 -19.41 36.32
CA VAL A 606 -87.13 -19.89 37.68
C VAL A 606 -87.09 -18.69 38.61
N SER A 607 -88.24 -18.40 39.24
CA SER A 607 -88.44 -17.25 40.11
C SER A 607 -88.82 -17.72 41.51
N ASN A 608 -88.12 -17.23 42.52
CA ASN A 608 -88.46 -17.51 43.92
C ASN A 608 -88.44 -16.25 44.77
N PRO A 609 -89.24 -16.16 45.84
CA PRO A 609 -89.05 -15.12 46.84
C PRO A 609 -87.70 -15.35 47.53
N GLY A 610 -86.92 -14.29 47.72
CA GLY A 610 -85.57 -14.41 48.28
C GLY A 610 -84.92 -13.06 48.53
N ASP A 611 -83.92 -13.07 49.41
CA ASP A 611 -83.12 -11.88 49.73
C ASP A 611 -82.32 -11.39 48.51
N ALA A 612 -81.98 -10.11 48.52
CA ALA A 612 -81.19 -9.52 47.46
C ALA A 612 -79.77 -10.13 47.39
N ILE A 613 -79.32 -10.47 46.17
CA ILE A 613 -77.96 -10.93 45.89
C ILE A 613 -77.04 -9.69 45.81
N PRO A 614 -75.91 -9.65 46.55
CA PRO A 614 -74.98 -8.51 46.51
C PRO A 614 -74.43 -8.23 45.11
N HIS A 615 -74.33 -6.95 44.73
CA HIS A 615 -73.91 -6.54 43.38
C HIS A 615 -72.46 -6.94 43.03
N ASP A 616 -71.59 -7.11 44.02
CA ASP A 616 -70.22 -7.61 43.84
C ASP A 616 -70.15 -9.13 43.59
N GLU A 617 -71.22 -9.86 43.90
CA GLU A 617 -71.32 -11.31 43.68
C GLU A 617 -71.93 -11.67 42.32
N VAL A 618 -72.78 -10.80 41.75
CA VAL A 618 -73.49 -11.03 40.48
C VAL A 618 -72.58 -11.47 39.32
N PRO A 619 -71.43 -10.81 39.03
CA PRO A 619 -70.56 -11.20 37.91
C PRO A 619 -69.94 -12.59 38.08
N ARG A 620 -69.93 -13.11 39.30
CA ARG A 620 -69.22 -14.33 39.69
C ARG A 620 -70.16 -15.51 39.89
N LEU A 621 -71.48 -15.32 39.83
CA LEU A 621 -72.48 -16.37 40.11
C LEU A 621 -72.34 -17.61 39.23
N PHE A 622 -71.84 -17.43 38.00
CA PHE A 622 -71.59 -18.51 37.05
C PHE A 622 -70.13 -18.98 37.03
N GLU A 623 -69.23 -18.39 37.85
CA GLU A 623 -67.84 -18.87 37.98
C GLU A 623 -67.78 -20.22 38.68
N LYS A 624 -66.87 -21.08 38.20
CA LYS A 624 -66.61 -22.40 38.80
C LYS A 624 -66.17 -22.25 40.27
N TYR A 625 -66.80 -23.01 41.17
CA TYR A 625 -66.54 -23.03 42.62
C TYR A 625 -66.92 -21.75 43.37
N PHE A 626 -67.58 -20.79 42.71
CA PHE A 626 -68.05 -19.60 43.40
C PHE A 626 -69.27 -19.91 44.28
N ARG A 627 -69.23 -19.42 45.51
CA ARG A 627 -70.33 -19.51 46.47
C ARG A 627 -70.55 -18.14 47.10
N GLY A 628 -71.75 -17.59 46.95
CA GLY A 628 -72.12 -16.31 47.55
C GLY A 628 -72.11 -16.34 49.07
N ARG A 629 -71.97 -15.19 49.72
CA ARG A 629 -71.87 -15.09 51.20
C ARG A 629 -73.07 -15.71 51.93
N GLN A 630 -74.26 -15.61 51.33
CA GLN A 630 -75.50 -16.19 51.87
C GLN A 630 -75.55 -17.72 51.73
N ALA A 631 -74.92 -18.28 50.68
CA ALA A 631 -74.85 -19.71 50.43
C ALA A 631 -73.71 -20.42 51.20
N ALA A 632 -72.83 -19.68 51.87
CA ALA A 632 -71.70 -20.23 52.63
C ALA A 632 -72.12 -21.16 53.80
N ARG A 633 -73.36 -21.03 54.29
CA ARG A 633 -73.90 -21.85 55.40
C ARG A 633 -74.73 -23.06 54.95
N SER A 634 -75.04 -23.18 53.65
CA SER A 634 -75.84 -24.27 53.07
C SER A 634 -74.96 -25.19 52.22
N PRO A 635 -75.13 -26.53 52.23
CA PRO A 635 -74.25 -27.44 51.49
C PRO A 635 -74.35 -27.28 49.96
N GLY A 636 -73.20 -27.31 49.25
CA GLY A 636 -73.09 -27.31 47.78
C GLY A 636 -71.69 -26.91 47.26
N ALA A 637 -71.24 -27.47 46.13
CA ALA A 637 -69.88 -27.28 45.58
C ALA A 637 -69.63 -25.95 44.84
N GLY A 638 -70.67 -25.14 44.61
CA GLY A 638 -70.57 -23.96 43.73
C GLY A 638 -70.40 -24.33 42.25
N LEU A 639 -70.85 -25.53 41.84
CA LEU A 639 -70.80 -26.00 40.46
C LEU A 639 -72.15 -25.92 39.73
N GLY A 640 -73.27 -25.98 40.45
CA GLY A 640 -74.61 -25.97 39.85
C GLY A 640 -74.89 -24.85 38.86
N LEU A 641 -74.64 -23.57 39.20
CA LEU A 641 -74.87 -22.46 38.27
C LEU A 641 -73.86 -22.44 37.11
N TYR A 642 -72.61 -22.83 37.36
CA TYR A 642 -71.61 -23.03 36.31
C TYR A 642 -72.05 -24.11 35.30
N LEU A 643 -72.62 -25.23 35.78
CA LEU A 643 -73.18 -26.29 34.94
C LEU A 643 -74.37 -25.78 34.11
N VAL A 644 -75.27 -24.98 34.70
CA VAL A 644 -76.38 -24.36 33.95
C VAL A 644 -75.84 -23.47 32.83
N HIS A 645 -74.80 -22.68 33.11
CA HIS A 645 -74.15 -21.83 32.11
C HIS A 645 -73.50 -22.65 30.97
N GLN A 646 -72.75 -23.70 31.31
CA GLN A 646 -72.14 -24.59 30.31
C GLN A 646 -73.17 -25.35 29.47
N ILE A 647 -74.27 -25.82 30.09
CA ILE A 647 -75.35 -26.49 29.37
C ILE A 647 -76.05 -25.51 28.42
N ALA A 648 -76.26 -24.25 28.85
CA ALA A 648 -76.80 -23.21 27.99
C ALA A 648 -75.89 -22.96 26.78
N GLU A 649 -74.58 -22.82 26.99
CA GLU A 649 -73.60 -22.62 25.90
C GLU A 649 -73.58 -23.80 24.90
N LEU A 650 -73.67 -25.04 25.38
CA LEU A 650 -73.78 -26.23 24.51
C LEU A 650 -75.03 -26.19 23.63
N HIS A 651 -76.16 -25.70 24.17
CA HIS A 651 -77.39 -25.49 23.42
C HIS A 651 -77.39 -24.19 22.60
N GLN A 652 -76.27 -23.46 22.52
CA GLN A 652 -76.16 -22.14 21.88
C GLN A 652 -77.12 -21.09 22.50
N GLY A 653 -77.54 -21.33 23.73
CA GLY A 653 -78.40 -20.49 24.53
C GLY A 653 -77.63 -19.64 25.53
N GLN A 654 -78.35 -19.09 26.52
CA GLN A 654 -77.73 -18.29 27.57
C GLN A 654 -78.46 -18.43 28.91
N ALA A 655 -77.68 -18.62 29.97
CA ALA A 655 -78.14 -18.52 31.35
C ALA A 655 -77.88 -17.11 31.90
N ARG A 656 -78.89 -16.48 32.53
CA ARG A 656 -78.80 -15.11 33.07
C ARG A 656 -79.49 -14.99 34.42
N LEU A 657 -79.15 -13.92 35.15
CA LEU A 657 -79.89 -13.46 36.32
C LEU A 657 -80.72 -12.26 35.89
N ASP A 658 -82.05 -12.40 35.88
CA ASP A 658 -82.98 -11.34 35.47
C ASP A 658 -83.37 -10.42 36.62
N SER A 659 -83.53 -10.98 37.82
CA SER A 659 -83.74 -10.21 39.05
C SER A 659 -82.87 -10.75 40.17
N ALA A 660 -82.17 -9.84 40.84
CA ALA A 660 -81.29 -10.11 41.97
C ALA A 660 -81.98 -9.93 43.32
N GLY A 661 -83.32 -10.00 43.42
CA GLY A 661 -84.06 -9.88 44.68
C GLY A 661 -84.45 -8.45 45.10
N GLN A 662 -84.23 -7.45 44.25
CA GLN A 662 -84.58 -6.04 44.54
C GLN A 662 -86.10 -5.80 44.64
N ASP A 663 -86.87 -6.60 43.92
CA ASP A 663 -88.34 -6.64 43.91
C ASP A 663 -88.91 -7.71 44.86
N GLY A 664 -88.07 -8.25 45.75
CA GLY A 664 -88.43 -9.37 46.64
C GLY A 664 -88.36 -10.75 46.00
N HIS A 665 -88.01 -10.84 44.71
CA HIS A 665 -87.88 -12.09 43.98
C HIS A 665 -86.51 -12.22 43.29
N VAL A 666 -85.91 -13.40 43.40
CA VAL A 666 -84.73 -13.78 42.63
C VAL A 666 -85.22 -14.54 41.40
N ARG A 667 -84.77 -14.16 40.21
CA ARG A 667 -85.15 -14.79 38.95
C ARG A 667 -83.94 -15.11 38.10
N PHE A 668 -83.78 -16.40 37.79
CA PHE A 668 -82.82 -16.88 36.80
C PHE A 668 -83.57 -17.28 35.53
N SER A 669 -82.97 -16.98 34.36
CA SER A 669 -83.47 -17.38 33.05
C SER A 669 -82.48 -18.29 32.34
N LEU A 670 -83.04 -19.27 31.62
CA LEU A 670 -82.32 -20.14 30.70
C LEU A 670 -83.00 -19.98 29.33
N ALA A 671 -82.36 -19.22 28.46
CA ALA A 671 -82.80 -19.02 27.09
C ALA A 671 -82.15 -20.07 26.17
N LEU A 672 -82.96 -20.80 25.41
CA LEU A 672 -82.57 -21.75 24.38
C LEU A 672 -83.09 -21.27 23.02
N PRO A 673 -82.30 -21.32 21.94
CA PRO A 673 -82.67 -20.82 20.62
C PRO A 673 -83.66 -21.71 19.86
#